data_AF-A0A1Q7A7L1-F1
#
_entry.id   AF-A0A1Q7A7L1-F1
#
_cell.length_a   1.000
_cell.length_b   1.000
_cell.length_c   1.000
_cell.angle_alpha   90.00
_cell.angle_beta   90.00
_cell.angle_gamma   90.00
#
_symmetry.space_group_name_H-M   'P 1'
#
loop_
_entity.id
_entity.type
_entity.pdbx_description
1 polymer ?
#
loop_
_entity_poly.entity_id
_entity_poly.type
_entity_poly.pdbx_seq_one_letter_code
_entity_poly.pdbx_strand_id
1 'polypeptide(L)'
;MKIYNTLTKRIEEIVPIEDGKIKMYSCGPTVYRFIHIGNLRTFTMADWIRRTFEYRGFQVLHVKNITDVGHMRQEMLDRGEDKLVAQARKEGKTSLQIAQFYTEAFHADEAKLDILPAQIFPRATEHVPEMIAIIQGLLAKGIAYEVGGYVYYDIKRFPGYGKLSGNQLENMLGGVREGVDANKHNPEDFPLWKPAEQGREMTWESPWGPGFPGWHIECSAMSIKYLGEHFDVHTGGVDNIFPHHEDEIAQSEGFTGQQFVNYWVHAQHLLADGQKMAKSTGNAYTCEEIEVRGFDPMALRYFYTTALYRSRLNFTFRALQAAQTTLERLRGLAYQLFTQSDRERVISEEPLAEHSWSDAFLAEVENDLNMPRAMSVVWEMLRSKELEPVDRVRLLLDWDRILGFDLKGYLLSERPQKKADPESYLTSVPSSVAMEVRERGKLRAHRDYAQADQVRQELGSAGYALRDTTRGTLVLPRRPEDEFTVISSSADVADATQLPDLYEFSVNLLAHNSCEDLKRCIESICQHAYDRHVELVIIDNGSTDDTLEYLQQLARGGDLVGAYGQRIALHVLFADHNMGFAAGRNATMRASRGRFIILMDTSIEVTGDIWEPLEKTFADPSIGVAGPYGLVTDDLREFREATGPDVDAIEGYLMAFRREMLPEVGWIDEKFRFYRLMDIYFSFFFKTSGYRAVTTQIVTERIEKHPHREWYSLSEEERATKSKKNYDIFRARWHHGESLLVANFNPEHWWRGHDHAHHVAGEHAHTAEELPSPGVMHAHEHRHWPDHSHSHAHYHEASR
;
A
#
# COMPACT_ATOMS: atom_id res chain seq x y z
N MET A 1 -0.93 -15.61 28.58
CA MET A 1 -0.64 -15.27 27.18
C MET A 1 0.82 -14.82 27.05
N LYS A 2 1.52 -15.25 25.99
CA LYS A 2 2.86 -14.79 25.64
C LYS A 2 2.82 -13.91 24.40
N ILE A 3 3.59 -12.82 24.37
CA ILE A 3 3.67 -11.90 23.23
C ILE A 3 5.09 -11.38 23.02
N TYR A 4 5.43 -11.04 21.79
CA TYR A 4 6.69 -10.38 21.47
C TYR A 4 6.71 -8.96 22.02
N ASN A 5 7.57 -8.74 23.01
CA ASN A 5 7.82 -7.43 23.59
C ASN A 5 8.92 -6.72 22.80
N THR A 6 8.58 -5.59 22.20
CA THR A 6 9.51 -4.81 21.36
C THR A 6 10.68 -4.28 22.18
N LEU A 7 10.44 -3.94 23.45
CA LEU A 7 11.46 -3.41 24.36
C LEU A 7 12.58 -4.43 24.62
N THR A 8 12.24 -5.70 24.79
CA THR A 8 13.22 -6.77 25.12
C THR A 8 13.61 -7.61 23.91
N LYS A 9 12.90 -7.46 22.79
CA LYS A 9 13.05 -8.21 21.54
C LYS A 9 12.85 -9.72 21.72
N ARG A 10 11.95 -10.11 22.63
CA ARG A 10 11.68 -11.51 22.98
C ARG A 10 10.18 -11.75 23.16
N ILE A 11 9.77 -13.00 22.98
CA ILE A 11 8.42 -13.45 23.37
C ILE A 11 8.43 -13.67 24.88
N GLU A 12 7.56 -12.96 25.58
CA GLU A 12 7.46 -12.94 27.04
C GLU A 12 6.03 -13.21 27.48
N GLU A 13 5.89 -13.83 28.65
CA GLU A 13 4.58 -13.94 29.31
C GLU A 13 4.15 -12.57 29.83
N ILE A 14 2.93 -12.16 29.50
CA ILE A 14 2.33 -10.97 30.07
C ILE A 14 1.86 -11.31 31.48
N VAL A 15 2.50 -10.67 32.46
CA VAL A 15 2.11 -10.71 33.87
C VAL A 15 1.52 -9.36 34.22
N PRO A 16 0.24 -9.30 34.65
CA PRO A 16 -0.39 -8.04 35.01
C PRO A 16 0.25 -7.43 36.26
N ILE A 17 0.29 -6.11 36.34
CA ILE A 17 0.70 -5.35 37.53
C ILE A 17 -0.31 -5.56 38.66
N GLU A 18 -1.60 -5.60 38.34
CA GLU A 18 -2.68 -5.91 39.28
C GLU A 18 -3.36 -7.22 38.90
N ASP A 19 -3.40 -8.17 39.82
CA ASP A 19 -3.90 -9.52 39.55
C ASP A 19 -5.33 -9.50 38.98
N GLY A 20 -5.53 -10.18 37.85
CA GLY A 20 -6.81 -10.22 37.13
C GLY A 20 -7.18 -8.95 36.33
N LYS A 21 -6.31 -7.91 36.27
CA LYS A 21 -6.56 -6.69 35.49
C LYS A 21 -5.44 -6.38 34.50
N ILE A 22 -5.81 -5.91 33.32
CA ILE A 22 -4.87 -5.45 32.29
C ILE A 22 -5.18 -4.00 31.94
N LYS A 23 -4.21 -3.11 32.11
CA LYS A 23 -4.25 -1.72 31.67
C LYS A 23 -3.54 -1.60 30.33
N MET A 24 -4.28 -1.20 29.31
CA MET A 24 -3.81 -1.18 27.93
C MET A 24 -4.00 0.20 27.31
N TYR A 25 -2.94 0.74 26.70
CA TYR A 25 -3.00 1.94 25.89
C TYR A 25 -2.77 1.61 24.40
N SER A 26 -3.41 2.34 23.50
CA SER A 26 -3.13 2.24 22.06
C SER A 26 -3.14 3.62 21.43
N CYS A 27 -2.08 3.97 20.72
CA CYS A 27 -2.07 5.20 19.93
C CYS A 27 -3.17 5.14 18.86
N GLY A 28 -4.10 6.09 18.92
CA GLY A 28 -5.21 6.18 17.99
C GLY A 28 -4.92 7.08 16.78
N PRO A 29 -5.96 7.41 16.00
CA PRO A 29 -5.80 8.10 14.73
C PRO A 29 -5.61 9.61 14.88
N THR A 30 -4.97 10.20 13.88
CA THR A 30 -5.05 11.64 13.60
C THR A 30 -6.31 11.93 12.79
N VAL A 31 -7.24 12.72 13.33
CA VAL A 31 -8.61 12.87 12.79
C VAL A 31 -8.75 14.07 11.82
N TYR A 32 -7.92 14.12 10.79
CA TYR A 32 -8.03 15.10 9.70
C TYR A 32 -8.21 14.45 8.33
N ARG A 33 -8.35 13.13 8.29
CA ARG A 33 -8.55 12.33 7.09
C ARG A 33 -9.12 10.98 7.52
N PHE A 34 -9.69 10.26 6.56
CA PHE A 34 -10.05 8.87 6.77
C PHE A 34 -8.79 8.04 7.08
N ILE A 35 -8.95 7.07 7.97
CA ILE A 35 -7.94 6.04 8.17
C ILE A 35 -7.95 5.08 6.97
N HIS A 36 -6.82 4.42 6.73
CA HIS A 36 -6.72 3.39 5.71
C HIS A 36 -6.71 1.99 6.32
N ILE A 37 -6.89 0.96 5.50
CA ILE A 37 -6.94 -0.44 5.95
C ILE A 37 -5.66 -0.89 6.69
N GLY A 38 -4.51 -0.29 6.40
CA GLY A 38 -3.29 -0.48 7.21
C GLY A 38 -3.42 -0.05 8.68
N ASN A 39 -4.19 1.01 9.00
CA ASN A 39 -4.46 1.41 10.38
C ASN A 39 -5.39 0.39 11.06
N LEU A 40 -6.43 -0.04 10.34
CA LEU A 40 -7.36 -1.06 10.82
C LEU A 40 -6.64 -2.35 11.21
N ARG A 41 -5.61 -2.78 10.45
CA ARG A 41 -4.79 -3.95 10.82
C ARG A 41 -4.17 -3.80 12.21
N THR A 42 -3.61 -2.64 12.54
CA THR A 42 -3.04 -2.36 13.87
C THR A 42 -4.13 -2.41 14.94
N PHE A 43 -5.29 -1.82 14.69
CA PHE A 43 -6.39 -1.82 15.65
C PHE A 43 -7.00 -3.22 15.84
N THR A 44 -7.05 -4.05 14.80
CA THR A 44 -7.45 -5.47 14.90
C THR A 44 -6.48 -6.29 15.77
N MET A 45 -5.17 -6.03 15.68
CA MET A 45 -4.20 -6.67 16.60
C MET A 45 -4.50 -6.29 18.05
N ALA A 46 -4.71 -5.01 18.35
CA ALA A 46 -5.05 -4.54 19.69
C ALA A 46 -6.37 -5.18 20.19
N ASP A 47 -7.36 -5.31 19.32
CA ASP A 47 -8.62 -6.00 19.58
C ASP A 47 -8.42 -7.49 19.93
N TRP A 48 -7.59 -8.22 19.20
CA TRP A 48 -7.29 -9.62 19.52
C TRP A 48 -6.58 -9.79 20.87
N ILE A 49 -5.66 -8.89 21.24
CA ILE A 49 -5.04 -8.88 22.57
C ILE A 49 -6.12 -8.75 23.64
N ARG A 50 -6.96 -7.72 23.52
CA ARG A 50 -8.03 -7.45 24.48
C ARG A 50 -9.01 -8.61 24.58
N ARG A 51 -9.52 -9.11 23.45
CA ARG A 51 -10.48 -10.22 23.42
C ARG A 51 -9.89 -11.49 24.02
N THR A 52 -8.61 -11.76 23.82
CA THR A 52 -7.93 -12.93 24.43
C THR A 52 -7.89 -12.82 25.95
N PHE A 53 -7.55 -11.64 26.49
CA PHE A 53 -7.57 -11.41 27.94
C PHE A 53 -8.97 -11.46 28.54
N GLU A 54 -9.96 -10.82 27.90
CA GLU A 54 -11.36 -10.88 28.35
C GLU A 54 -11.91 -12.30 28.28
N TYR A 55 -11.54 -13.09 27.25
CA TYR A 55 -11.89 -14.51 27.14
C TYR A 55 -11.31 -15.34 28.30
N ARG A 56 -10.11 -15.01 28.77
CA ARG A 56 -9.48 -15.60 29.96
C ARG A 56 -10.00 -15.03 31.29
N GLY A 57 -11.00 -14.15 31.26
CA GLY A 57 -11.64 -13.60 32.46
C GLY A 57 -10.93 -12.40 33.09
N PHE A 58 -9.95 -11.80 32.42
CA PHE A 58 -9.32 -10.56 32.89
C PHE A 58 -10.24 -9.36 32.66
N GLN A 59 -10.20 -8.40 33.59
CA GLN A 59 -10.78 -7.08 33.36
C GLN A 59 -9.77 -6.22 32.59
N VAL A 60 -10.10 -5.85 31.36
CA VAL A 60 -9.25 -4.98 30.53
C VAL A 60 -9.76 -3.54 30.58
N LEU A 61 -8.89 -2.60 30.99
CA LEU A 61 -9.10 -1.17 30.80
C LEU A 61 -8.28 -0.72 29.58
N HIS A 62 -8.94 -0.56 28.45
CA HIS A 62 -8.34 -0.11 27.19
C HIS A 62 -8.62 1.37 26.95
N VAL A 63 -7.53 2.14 26.78
CA VAL A 63 -7.56 3.56 26.43
C VAL A 63 -6.98 3.72 25.02
N LYS A 64 -7.67 4.46 24.15
CA LYS A 64 -7.22 4.74 22.77
C LYS A 64 -7.45 6.20 22.45
N ASN A 65 -6.39 7.01 22.31
CA ASN A 65 -6.57 8.45 22.14
C ASN A 65 -7.13 8.85 20.77
N ILE A 66 -7.59 10.09 20.68
CA ILE A 66 -7.88 10.78 19.43
C ILE A 66 -6.95 11.99 19.35
N THR A 67 -6.08 12.03 18.35
CA THR A 67 -5.21 13.19 18.10
C THR A 67 -5.98 14.21 17.27
N ASP A 68 -6.58 15.17 17.97
CA ASP A 68 -7.38 16.28 17.43
C ASP A 68 -6.69 17.65 17.61
N VAL A 69 -5.42 17.67 18.03
CA VAL A 69 -4.58 18.88 18.01
C VAL A 69 -3.98 19.05 16.61
N GLY A 70 -4.33 20.16 15.97
CA GLY A 70 -3.94 20.39 14.60
C GLY A 70 -2.48 20.80 14.52
N HIS A 71 -1.56 19.89 14.24
CA HIS A 71 -0.21 20.24 13.73
C HIS A 71 -0.24 20.78 12.28
N MET A 72 -1.45 21.15 11.81
CA MET A 72 -1.91 21.26 10.43
C MET A 72 -1.18 22.26 9.54
N ARG A 73 -0.57 23.32 10.04
CA ARG A 73 -0.01 24.36 9.13
C ARG A 73 1.22 23.87 8.37
N GLN A 74 2.11 23.12 9.02
CA GLN A 74 3.36 22.63 8.41
C GLN A 74 3.15 21.31 7.65
N GLU A 75 2.41 20.35 8.23
CA GLU A 75 2.23 19.02 7.63
C GLU A 75 1.36 19.02 6.36
N MET A 76 0.46 20.00 6.21
CA MET A 76 -0.41 20.10 5.03
C MET A 76 0.33 20.67 3.82
N LEU A 77 1.24 21.63 4.05
CA LEU A 77 2.14 22.16 3.01
C LEU A 77 3.11 21.08 2.51
N ASP A 78 3.49 20.14 3.38
CA ASP A 78 4.47 19.10 3.04
C ASP A 78 3.85 17.82 2.44
N ARG A 79 2.53 17.59 2.60
CA ARG A 79 1.88 16.31 2.22
C ARG A 79 0.62 16.43 1.37
N GLY A 80 0.19 17.65 1.02
CA GLY A 80 -1.05 17.90 0.29
C GLY A 80 -2.28 17.77 1.19
N GLU A 81 -3.11 18.81 1.21
CA GLU A 81 -4.37 18.86 1.96
C GLU A 81 -5.38 17.82 1.44
N ASP A 82 -6.15 17.20 2.34
CA ASP A 82 -7.28 16.36 1.92
C ASP A 82 -8.35 17.23 1.24
N LYS A 83 -8.86 16.83 0.07
CA LYS A 83 -9.85 17.62 -0.69
C LYS A 83 -11.11 17.91 0.13
N LEU A 84 -11.52 16.99 1.02
CA LEU A 84 -12.64 17.21 1.94
C LEU A 84 -12.30 18.21 3.05
N VAL A 85 -11.07 18.24 3.54
CA VAL A 85 -10.60 19.24 4.53
C VAL A 85 -10.48 20.62 3.89
N ALA A 86 -9.88 20.71 2.69
CA ALA A 86 -9.83 21.94 1.90
C ALA A 86 -11.25 22.49 1.66
N GLN A 87 -12.16 21.62 1.26
CA GLN A 87 -13.55 21.98 0.99
C GLN A 87 -14.29 22.38 2.28
N ALA A 88 -14.13 21.62 3.36
CA ALA A 88 -14.70 21.94 4.67
C ALA A 88 -14.24 23.32 5.19
N ARG A 89 -12.97 23.66 5.01
CA ARG A 89 -12.44 24.98 5.34
C ARG A 89 -13.00 26.08 4.44
N LYS A 90 -13.13 25.83 3.12
CA LYS A 90 -13.81 26.75 2.19
C LYS A 90 -15.28 26.97 2.57
N GLU A 91 -15.93 25.96 3.15
CA GLU A 91 -17.30 26.01 3.66
C GLU A 91 -17.40 26.59 5.09
N GLY A 92 -16.29 27.04 5.68
CA GLY A 92 -16.27 27.68 6.99
C GLY A 92 -16.38 26.73 8.19
N LYS A 93 -16.08 25.43 8.03
CA LYS A 93 -16.03 24.49 9.16
C LYS A 93 -14.80 24.72 10.03
N THR A 94 -14.97 24.64 11.35
CA THR A 94 -13.87 24.80 12.32
C THR A 94 -13.00 23.54 12.39
N SER A 95 -11.76 23.68 12.87
CA SER A 95 -10.86 22.53 13.10
C SER A 95 -11.47 21.43 13.97
N LEU A 96 -12.29 21.80 14.96
CA LEU A 96 -13.00 20.86 15.84
C LEU A 96 -14.11 20.10 15.11
N GLN A 97 -14.86 20.75 14.23
CA GLN A 97 -15.90 20.09 13.43
C GLN A 97 -15.29 19.08 12.46
N ILE A 98 -14.13 19.40 11.88
CA ILE A 98 -13.38 18.48 11.02
C ILE A 98 -12.90 17.27 11.85
N ALA A 99 -12.31 17.52 13.01
CA ALA A 99 -11.86 16.46 13.92
C ALA A 99 -13.02 15.53 14.34
N GLN A 100 -14.17 16.09 14.69
CA GLN A 100 -15.35 15.32 15.07
C GLN A 100 -15.84 14.42 13.93
N PHE A 101 -15.94 14.96 12.71
CA PHE A 101 -16.36 14.20 11.53
C PHE A 101 -15.47 12.97 11.29
N TYR A 102 -14.14 13.14 11.32
CA TYR A 102 -13.22 12.03 11.09
C TYR A 102 -13.12 11.07 12.29
N THR A 103 -13.41 11.55 13.51
CA THR A 103 -13.55 10.67 14.69
C THR A 103 -14.74 9.73 14.53
N GLU A 104 -15.89 10.25 14.09
CA GLU A 104 -17.09 9.45 13.82
C GLU A 104 -16.86 8.45 12.68
N ALA A 105 -16.20 8.89 11.59
CA ALA A 105 -15.81 8.00 10.50
C ALA A 105 -14.88 6.87 10.95
N PHE A 106 -13.88 7.20 11.79
CA PHE A 106 -13.00 6.21 12.39
C PHE A 106 -13.75 5.15 13.21
N HIS A 107 -14.67 5.58 14.08
CA HIS A 107 -15.48 4.65 14.87
C HIS A 107 -16.37 3.77 14.00
N ALA A 108 -16.94 4.32 12.92
CA ALA A 108 -17.73 3.56 11.97
C ALA A 108 -16.88 2.48 11.28
N ASP A 109 -15.64 2.81 10.88
CA ASP A 109 -14.73 1.85 10.25
C ASP A 109 -14.27 0.75 11.22
N GLU A 110 -14.02 1.06 12.50
CA GLU A 110 -13.73 0.03 13.52
C GLU A 110 -14.91 -0.92 13.71
N ALA A 111 -16.13 -0.38 13.79
CA ALA A 111 -17.34 -1.16 13.98
C ALA A 111 -17.61 -2.14 12.81
N LYS A 112 -17.28 -1.75 11.57
CA LYS A 112 -17.42 -2.63 10.39
C LYS A 112 -16.56 -3.90 10.48
N LEU A 113 -15.44 -3.86 11.22
CA LEU A 113 -14.54 -4.99 11.45
C LEU A 113 -14.76 -5.66 12.82
N ASP A 114 -15.86 -5.37 13.50
CA ASP A 114 -16.15 -5.85 14.86
C ASP A 114 -14.98 -5.59 15.82
N ILE A 115 -14.33 -4.43 15.73
CA ILE A 115 -13.32 -4.01 16.70
C ILE A 115 -14.05 -3.45 17.92
N LEU A 116 -13.73 -3.97 19.12
CA LEU A 116 -14.35 -3.50 20.35
C LEU A 116 -13.96 -2.03 20.61
N PRO A 117 -14.92 -1.14 20.92
CA PRO A 117 -14.60 0.23 21.28
C PRO A 117 -13.79 0.24 22.58
N ALA A 118 -12.71 1.03 22.63
CA ALA A 118 -11.97 1.27 23.86
C ALA A 118 -12.90 1.86 24.94
N GLN A 119 -12.62 1.59 26.22
CA GLN A 119 -13.43 2.14 27.30
C GLN A 119 -13.32 3.68 27.38
N ILE A 120 -12.18 4.24 26.96
CA ILE A 120 -11.92 5.68 27.02
C ILE A 120 -11.22 6.11 25.73
N PHE A 121 -11.75 7.18 25.11
CA PHE A 121 -11.16 7.84 23.94
C PHE A 121 -10.75 9.28 24.29
N PRO A 122 -9.62 9.50 24.97
CA PRO A 122 -9.23 10.84 25.37
C PRO A 122 -8.78 11.66 24.16
N ARG A 123 -9.23 12.92 24.11
CA ARG A 123 -8.84 13.88 23.07
C ARG A 123 -7.67 14.73 23.52
N ALA A 124 -6.68 14.93 22.65
CA ALA A 124 -5.51 15.73 22.96
C ALA A 124 -5.89 17.18 23.36
N THR A 125 -6.89 17.78 22.69
CA THR A 125 -7.37 19.14 23.00
C THR A 125 -7.91 19.31 24.41
N GLU A 126 -8.35 18.23 25.06
CA GLU A 126 -8.93 18.22 26.41
C GLU A 126 -7.89 17.93 27.51
N HIS A 127 -6.63 17.68 27.13
CA HIS A 127 -5.57 17.19 28.03
C HIS A 127 -4.34 18.09 28.07
N VAL A 128 -4.46 19.31 27.54
CA VAL A 128 -3.37 20.30 27.54
C VAL A 128 -2.87 20.65 28.96
N PRO A 129 -3.71 20.76 30.00
CA PRO A 129 -3.22 20.99 31.37
C PRO A 129 -2.26 19.90 31.85
N GLU A 130 -2.55 18.63 31.57
CA GLU A 130 -1.67 17.51 31.91
C GLU A 130 -0.37 17.53 31.11
N MET A 131 -0.42 17.89 29.82
CA MET A 131 0.78 18.07 29.01
C MET A 131 1.68 19.17 29.59
N ILE A 132 1.11 20.33 29.95
CA ILE A 132 1.86 21.43 30.59
C ILE A 132 2.51 20.97 31.90
N ALA A 133 1.78 20.21 32.72
CA ALA A 133 2.30 19.70 34.00
C ALA A 133 3.51 18.78 33.80
N ILE A 134 3.48 17.88 32.81
CA ILE A 134 4.62 17.01 32.48
C ILE A 134 5.81 17.86 32.04
N ILE A 135 5.59 18.82 31.14
CA ILE A 135 6.67 19.67 30.61
C ILE A 135 7.31 20.50 31.73
N GLN A 136 6.51 21.07 32.64
CA GLN A 136 7.04 21.77 33.81
C GLN A 136 7.89 20.85 34.71
N GLY A 137 7.47 19.60 34.91
CA GLY A 137 8.24 18.61 35.66
C GLY A 137 9.57 18.26 34.99
N LEU A 138 9.58 18.09 33.66
CA LEU A 138 10.78 17.84 32.87
C LEU A 138 11.77 19.02 32.93
N LEU A 139 11.27 20.26 32.85
CA LEU A 139 12.06 21.49 33.02
C LEU A 139 12.67 21.57 34.43
N ALA A 140 11.87 21.30 35.47
CA ALA A 140 12.35 21.32 36.85
C ALA A 140 13.47 20.30 37.12
N LYS A 141 13.48 19.19 36.37
CA LYS A 141 14.53 18.15 36.43
C LYS A 141 15.74 18.43 35.52
N GLY A 142 15.69 19.47 34.69
CA GLY A 142 16.76 19.80 33.74
C GLY A 142 16.88 18.81 32.58
N ILE A 143 15.78 18.14 32.21
CA ILE A 143 15.68 17.18 31.08
C ILE A 143 14.99 17.84 29.87
N ALA A 144 14.44 19.03 30.05
CA ALA A 144 13.93 19.89 28.99
C ALA A 144 14.52 21.30 29.11
N TYR A 145 14.44 22.09 28.05
CA TYR A 145 14.86 23.50 28.04
C TYR A 145 13.92 24.36 27.21
N GLU A 146 13.84 25.65 27.56
CA GLU A 146 13.05 26.65 26.85
C GLU A 146 13.96 27.57 26.04
N VAL A 147 13.53 27.93 24.83
CA VAL A 147 14.21 28.87 23.95
C VAL A 147 13.21 29.55 23.01
N GLY A 148 13.03 30.87 23.19
CA GLY A 148 12.19 31.67 22.30
C GLY A 148 10.71 31.23 22.26
N GLY A 149 10.17 30.73 23.37
CA GLY A 149 8.81 30.21 23.49
C GLY A 149 8.64 28.74 23.07
N TYR A 150 9.68 28.11 22.51
CA TYR A 150 9.72 26.67 22.33
C TYR A 150 10.15 25.98 23.61
N VAL A 151 9.61 24.78 23.87
CA VAL A 151 10.16 23.88 24.87
C VAL A 151 10.57 22.59 24.20
N TYR A 152 11.84 22.22 24.33
CA TYR A 152 12.44 21.03 23.74
C TYR A 152 12.80 20.00 24.81
N TYR A 153 12.71 18.72 24.46
CA TYR A 153 13.28 17.65 25.25
C TYR A 153 14.78 17.51 24.92
N ASP A 154 15.64 17.51 25.93
CA ASP A 154 17.10 17.29 25.76
C ASP A 154 17.38 15.80 25.81
N ILE A 155 17.52 15.17 24.64
CA ILE A 155 17.64 13.72 24.55
C ILE A 155 18.90 13.22 25.28
N LYS A 156 19.98 14.01 25.27
CA LYS A 156 21.25 13.64 25.94
C LYS A 156 21.12 13.56 27.46
N ARG A 157 20.07 14.14 28.04
CA ARG A 157 19.77 14.04 29.48
C ARG A 157 19.03 12.77 29.86
N PHE A 158 18.63 11.95 28.88
CA PHE A 158 17.97 10.66 29.12
C PHE A 158 18.86 9.50 28.64
N PRO A 159 19.66 8.87 29.52
CA PRO A 159 20.61 7.83 29.13
C PRO A 159 19.99 6.60 28.45
N GLY A 160 18.69 6.36 28.67
CA GLY A 160 17.96 5.23 28.08
C GLY A 160 17.36 5.48 26.71
N TYR A 161 17.62 6.63 26.07
CA TYR A 161 17.01 6.94 24.78
C TYR A 161 17.49 5.98 23.68
N GLY A 162 16.56 5.48 22.87
CA GLY A 162 16.84 4.48 21.84
C GLY A 162 16.67 3.04 22.31
N LYS A 163 16.30 2.80 23.58
CA LYS A 163 16.16 1.44 24.13
C LYS A 163 15.03 0.64 23.48
N LEU A 164 13.99 1.29 22.95
CA LEU A 164 12.90 0.61 22.26
C LEU A 164 13.25 0.31 20.79
N SER A 165 13.73 1.31 20.07
CA SER A 165 14.05 1.26 18.64
C SER A 165 15.36 0.54 18.33
N GLY A 166 16.31 0.58 19.26
CA GLY A 166 17.70 0.17 19.03
C GLY A 166 18.55 1.21 18.29
N ASN A 167 18.00 2.40 17.99
CA ASN A 167 18.76 3.48 17.39
C ASN A 167 19.72 4.07 18.43
N GLN A 168 21.02 4.01 18.17
CA GLN A 168 22.01 4.74 18.97
C GLN A 168 22.04 6.21 18.54
N LEU A 169 22.18 7.12 19.51
CA LEU A 169 22.26 8.57 19.31
C LEU A 169 23.26 8.97 18.21
N GLU A 170 24.39 8.26 18.12
CA GLU A 170 25.45 8.49 17.12
C GLU A 170 24.98 8.25 15.68
N ASN A 171 24.05 7.31 15.47
CA ASN A 171 23.50 6.97 14.15
C ASN A 171 22.36 7.92 13.71
N MET A 172 21.80 8.71 14.62
CA MET A 172 20.72 9.66 14.30
C MET A 172 21.23 10.92 13.59
N LEU A 173 22.52 11.23 13.73
CA LEU A 173 23.16 12.42 13.13
C LEU A 173 23.17 12.40 11.59
N GLY A 174 23.12 11.22 10.96
CA GLY A 174 23.14 11.06 9.49
C GLY A 174 21.78 11.19 8.80
N GLY A 175 20.68 11.20 9.55
CA GLY A 175 19.29 11.18 9.02
C GLY A 175 18.54 12.51 9.09
N VAL A 176 19.17 13.57 9.63
CA VAL A 176 18.53 14.88 9.80
C VAL A 176 18.35 15.52 8.42
N ARG A 177 17.10 15.66 7.97
CA ARG A 177 16.75 16.43 6.76
C ARG A 177 17.30 17.85 6.88
N GLU A 178 17.87 18.37 5.79
CA GLU A 178 18.36 19.74 5.69
C GLU A 178 17.33 20.75 6.21
N GLY A 179 17.74 21.53 7.21
CA GLY A 179 16.89 22.46 7.94
C GLY A 179 17.15 22.39 9.45
N VAL A 180 18.39 22.64 9.89
CA VAL A 180 18.72 22.70 11.31
C VAL A 180 17.95 23.88 11.93
N ASP A 181 16.94 23.58 12.74
CA ASP A 181 16.32 24.59 13.59
C ASP A 181 17.41 25.10 14.54
N ALA A 182 17.87 26.33 14.31
CA ALA A 182 18.95 26.98 15.04
C ALA A 182 18.67 27.09 16.56
N ASN A 183 17.42 26.89 16.98
CA ASN A 183 17.03 26.93 18.38
C ASN A 183 17.30 25.62 19.12
N LYS A 184 17.55 24.50 18.44
CA LYS A 184 17.83 23.24 19.13
C LYS A 184 19.26 23.19 19.64
N HIS A 185 19.46 22.73 20.88
CA HIS A 185 20.78 22.43 21.39
C HIS A 185 21.41 21.26 20.63
N ASN A 186 20.60 20.26 20.27
CA ASN A 186 21.01 19.13 19.43
C ASN A 186 20.02 18.89 18.28
N PRO A 187 20.47 18.49 17.08
CA PRO A 187 19.59 18.23 15.94
C PRO A 187 18.45 17.23 16.24
N GLU A 188 18.74 16.23 17.06
CA GLU A 188 17.83 15.16 17.46
C GLU A 188 16.73 15.60 18.44
N ASP A 189 16.92 16.70 19.18
CA ASP A 189 15.96 17.15 20.21
C ASP A 189 14.58 17.41 19.58
N PHE A 190 13.50 16.98 20.26
CA PHE A 190 12.13 17.11 19.75
C PHE A 190 11.30 18.10 20.58
N PRO A 191 10.34 18.81 19.96
CA PRO A 191 9.55 19.81 20.67
C PRO A 191 8.51 19.15 21.58
N LEU A 192 8.45 19.62 22.82
CA LEU A 192 7.38 19.36 23.78
C LEU A 192 6.27 20.41 23.66
N TRP A 193 6.65 21.67 23.42
CA TRP A 193 5.74 22.81 23.22
C TRP A 193 6.24 23.70 22.10
N LYS A 194 5.32 24.22 21.28
CA LYS A 194 5.62 25.11 20.15
C LYS A 194 4.82 26.41 20.29
N PRO A 195 5.43 27.59 20.08
CA PRO A 195 4.71 28.85 20.03
C PRO A 195 3.74 28.86 18.85
N ALA A 196 2.55 29.43 19.05
CA ALA A 196 1.53 29.46 18.01
C ALA A 196 1.81 30.57 16.99
N GLU A 197 1.67 30.26 15.69
CA GLU A 197 1.74 31.31 14.67
C GLU A 197 0.48 32.18 14.71
N GLN A 198 0.59 33.42 14.22
CA GLN A 198 -0.55 34.34 14.17
C GLN A 198 -1.71 33.73 13.37
N GLY A 199 -2.90 33.74 13.98
CA GLY A 199 -4.14 33.22 13.38
C GLY A 199 -4.35 31.71 13.53
N ARG A 200 -3.52 31.00 14.30
CA ARG A 200 -3.74 29.58 14.62
C ARG A 200 -4.96 29.40 15.54
N GLU A 201 -5.94 28.63 15.09
CA GLU A 201 -7.18 28.37 15.86
C GLU A 201 -6.92 27.60 17.16
N MET A 202 -6.14 26.52 17.09
CA MET A 202 -5.84 25.63 18.22
C MET A 202 -4.60 26.13 18.97
N THR A 203 -4.85 27.07 19.88
CA THR A 203 -3.83 27.73 20.72
C THR A 203 -4.28 27.73 22.17
N TRP A 204 -3.34 27.49 23.08
CA TRP A 204 -3.55 27.48 24.52
C TRP A 204 -2.53 28.35 25.23
N GLU A 205 -2.95 28.96 26.33
CA GLU A 205 -2.04 29.67 27.24
C GLU A 205 -1.13 28.67 27.97
N SER A 206 0.14 29.04 28.11
CA SER A 206 1.13 28.24 28.83
C SER A 206 2.13 29.15 29.56
N PRO A 207 2.94 28.60 30.49
CA PRO A 207 4.03 29.33 31.13
C PRO A 207 5.07 29.91 30.16
N TRP A 208 5.12 29.40 28.93
CA TRP A 208 6.07 29.80 27.89
C TRP A 208 5.40 30.66 26.79
N GLY A 209 4.18 31.14 27.06
CA GLY A 209 3.36 31.92 26.14
C GLY A 209 2.35 31.09 25.34
N PRO A 210 1.52 31.74 24.51
CA PRO A 210 0.51 31.06 23.70
C PRO A 210 1.13 30.07 22.71
N GLY A 211 0.66 28.83 22.73
CA GLY A 211 1.22 27.77 21.89
C GLY A 211 0.37 26.53 21.79
N PHE A 212 1.00 25.44 21.37
CA PHE A 212 0.38 24.12 21.20
C PHE A 212 1.38 23.01 21.49
N PRO A 213 0.92 21.82 21.93
CA PRO A 213 1.81 20.72 22.28
C PRO A 213 2.54 20.13 21.06
N GLY A 214 3.69 19.51 21.33
CA GLY A 214 4.31 18.56 20.41
C GLY A 214 3.48 17.27 20.29
N TRP A 215 3.67 16.50 19.22
CA TRP A 215 2.85 15.31 18.98
C TRP A 215 3.00 14.25 20.09
N HIS A 216 4.22 14.04 20.55
CA HIS A 216 4.58 12.95 21.46
C HIS A 216 4.04 13.14 22.88
N ILE A 217 3.98 14.39 23.38
CA ILE A 217 3.57 14.69 24.77
C ILE A 217 2.10 14.37 25.04
N GLU A 218 1.29 14.32 23.98
CA GLU A 218 -0.13 14.01 24.07
C GLU A 218 -0.37 12.62 24.65
N CYS A 219 0.28 11.61 24.07
CA CYS A 219 0.11 10.21 24.45
C CYS A 219 0.65 9.94 25.86
N SER A 220 1.82 10.50 26.21
CA SER A 220 2.38 10.47 27.56
C SER A 220 1.40 11.03 28.61
N ALA A 221 0.83 12.22 28.37
CA ALA A 221 -0.09 12.86 29.30
C ALA A 221 -1.40 12.08 29.48
N MET A 222 -2.02 11.68 28.37
CA MET A 222 -3.30 10.97 28.42
C MET A 222 -3.16 9.57 29.03
N SER A 223 -2.14 8.81 28.65
CA SER A 223 -1.93 7.46 29.22
C SER A 223 -1.68 7.50 30.73
N ILE A 224 -0.81 8.41 31.21
CA ILE A 224 -0.54 8.57 32.65
C ILE A 224 -1.81 8.94 33.42
N LYS A 225 -2.64 9.87 32.89
CA LYS A 225 -3.88 10.30 33.55
C LYS A 225 -4.86 9.14 33.78
N TYR A 226 -5.02 8.26 32.80
CA TYR A 226 -6.06 7.22 32.84
C TYR A 226 -5.58 5.88 33.36
N LEU A 227 -4.30 5.52 33.13
CA LEU A 227 -3.75 4.21 33.49
C LEU A 227 -2.79 4.28 34.69
N GLY A 228 -2.28 5.47 35.01
CA GLY A 228 -1.23 5.70 36.00
C GLY A 228 0.16 5.79 35.37
N GLU A 229 1.15 6.12 36.19
CA GLU A 229 2.54 6.35 35.77
C GLU A 229 3.26 5.09 35.25
N HIS A 230 2.74 3.90 35.58
CA HIS A 230 3.25 2.59 35.13
C HIS A 230 2.07 1.65 34.84
N PHE A 231 2.01 1.10 33.63
CA PHE A 231 0.93 0.19 33.21
C PHE A 231 1.43 -0.99 32.34
N ASP A 232 0.51 -1.92 32.02
CA ASP A 232 0.86 -3.23 31.47
C ASP A 232 1.28 -3.18 29.99
N VAL A 233 0.38 -2.77 29.10
CA VAL A 233 0.52 -2.99 27.64
C VAL A 233 0.33 -1.69 26.86
N HIS A 234 1.27 -1.36 25.98
CA HIS A 234 1.14 -0.26 25.01
C HIS A 234 1.24 -0.81 23.59
N THR A 235 0.27 -0.48 22.73
CA THR A 235 0.23 -0.95 21.34
C THR A 235 0.23 0.15 20.29
N GLY A 236 0.79 -0.14 19.12
CA GLY A 236 0.80 0.77 17.97
C GLY A 236 1.27 0.09 16.68
N GLY A 237 1.45 0.87 15.62
CA GLY A 237 2.12 0.39 14.40
C GLY A 237 3.64 0.39 14.56
N VAL A 238 4.36 -0.36 13.74
CA VAL A 238 5.83 -0.37 13.75
C VAL A 238 6.44 1.02 13.48
N ASP A 239 5.73 1.91 12.78
CA ASP A 239 6.13 3.32 12.62
C ASP A 239 6.17 4.09 13.94
N ASN A 240 5.38 3.65 14.93
CA ASN A 240 5.35 4.32 16.22
C ASN A 240 6.57 3.96 17.07
N ILE A 241 7.32 2.88 16.77
CA ILE A 241 8.53 2.54 17.51
C ILE A 241 9.49 3.73 17.57
N PHE A 242 9.70 4.40 16.44
CA PHE A 242 10.55 5.58 16.37
C PHE A 242 10.00 6.61 15.37
N PRO A 243 9.95 7.91 15.73
CA PRO A 243 10.36 8.46 17.03
C PRO A 243 9.29 8.32 18.12
N HIS A 244 8.02 8.04 17.77
CA HIS A 244 6.89 8.34 18.64
C HIS A 244 6.92 7.70 20.04
N HIS A 245 6.94 6.38 20.14
CA HIS A 245 6.93 5.65 21.40
C HIS A 245 8.27 5.75 22.14
N GLU A 246 9.39 5.92 21.43
CA GLU A 246 10.69 6.22 22.06
C GLU A 246 10.62 7.56 22.81
N ASP A 247 10.02 8.58 22.21
CA ASP A 247 9.81 9.89 22.82
C ASP A 247 8.83 9.82 23.99
N GLU A 248 7.79 9.00 23.90
CA GLU A 248 6.84 8.78 25.02
C GLU A 248 7.50 8.14 26.24
N ILE A 249 8.36 7.14 26.01
CA ILE A 249 9.18 6.53 27.05
C ILE A 249 10.07 7.60 27.69
N ALA A 250 10.77 8.40 26.89
CA ALA A 250 11.69 9.41 27.39
C ALA A 250 10.96 10.49 28.21
N GLN A 251 9.81 10.96 27.74
CA GLN A 251 8.98 11.94 28.44
C GLN A 251 8.42 11.38 29.75
N SER A 252 7.83 10.19 29.69
CA SER A 252 7.13 9.60 30.82
C SER A 252 8.10 9.14 31.90
N GLU A 253 9.14 8.40 31.54
CA GLU A 253 10.15 7.96 32.51
C GLU A 253 11.03 9.13 33.01
N GLY A 254 11.30 10.12 32.16
CA GLY A 254 11.96 11.36 32.60
C GLY A 254 11.11 12.14 33.62
N PHE A 255 9.79 12.18 33.41
CA PHE A 255 8.85 12.87 34.29
C PHE A 255 8.56 12.11 35.60
N THR A 256 8.42 10.79 35.56
CA THR A 256 8.04 9.98 36.74
C THR A 256 9.26 9.41 37.49
N GLY A 257 10.36 9.15 36.78
CA GLY A 257 11.55 8.49 37.32
C GLY A 257 11.43 6.98 37.47
N GLN A 258 10.37 6.37 36.93
CA GLN A 258 10.13 4.92 36.96
C GLN A 258 9.79 4.39 35.57
N GLN A 259 9.77 3.06 35.42
CA GLN A 259 9.40 2.42 34.16
C GLN A 259 7.98 2.79 33.76
N PHE A 260 7.78 3.12 32.48
CA PHE A 260 6.48 3.58 31.98
C PHE A 260 5.55 2.42 31.60
N VAL A 261 6.04 1.44 30.83
CA VAL A 261 5.24 0.31 30.30
C VAL A 261 6.04 -0.99 30.38
N ASN A 262 5.37 -2.10 30.72
CA ASN A 262 5.99 -3.43 30.73
C ASN A 262 6.14 -4.02 29.31
N TYR A 263 5.08 -4.01 28.52
CA TYR A 263 5.00 -4.70 27.23
C TYR A 263 4.64 -3.76 26.08
N TRP A 264 5.56 -3.61 25.13
CA TRP A 264 5.38 -2.82 23.91
C TRP A 264 5.11 -3.71 22.70
N VAL A 265 3.93 -3.58 22.08
CA VAL A 265 3.47 -4.49 21.03
C VAL A 265 3.17 -3.73 19.75
N HIS A 266 3.84 -4.07 18.65
CA HIS A 266 3.74 -3.32 17.39
C HIS A 266 3.31 -4.18 16.20
N ALA A 267 2.29 -3.74 15.47
CA ALA A 267 1.89 -4.35 14.21
C ALA A 267 2.82 -3.91 13.07
N GLN A 268 3.27 -4.86 12.25
CA GLN A 268 4.04 -4.57 11.05
C GLN A 268 3.19 -3.92 9.95
N HIS A 269 3.85 -3.30 8.98
CA HIS A 269 3.17 -2.66 7.86
C HIS A 269 2.30 -3.60 7.05
N LEU A 270 1.14 -3.08 6.65
CA LEU A 270 0.45 -3.53 5.46
C LEU A 270 1.09 -2.85 4.24
N LEU A 271 1.54 -3.66 3.28
CA LEU A 271 2.08 -3.20 2.01
C LEU A 271 0.99 -3.24 0.94
N ALA A 272 1.11 -2.41 -0.08
CA ALA A 272 0.36 -2.51 -1.34
C ALA A 272 1.34 -2.19 -2.48
N ASP A 273 1.30 -3.00 -3.54
CA ASP A 273 2.19 -2.85 -4.71
C ASP A 273 3.68 -2.88 -4.34
N GLY A 274 4.03 -3.77 -3.40
CA GLY A 274 5.40 -3.92 -2.88
C GLY A 274 5.89 -2.74 -2.04
N GLN A 275 5.06 -1.73 -1.83
CA GLN A 275 5.40 -0.50 -1.10
C GLN A 275 4.56 -0.35 0.16
N LYS A 276 5.06 0.44 1.11
CA LYS A 276 4.28 0.81 2.30
C LYS A 276 2.99 1.51 1.86
N MET A 277 1.87 1.10 2.45
CA MET A 277 0.59 1.76 2.20
C MET A 277 0.62 3.20 2.74
N ALA A 278 0.45 4.18 1.86
CA ALA A 278 0.28 5.57 2.25
C ALA A 278 -0.52 6.34 1.19
N LYS A 279 -1.31 7.33 1.64
CA LYS A 279 -2.03 8.23 0.72
C LYS A 279 -1.08 8.90 -0.27
N SER A 280 0.11 9.27 0.23
CA SER A 280 1.13 9.97 -0.53
C SER A 280 1.71 9.11 -1.69
N THR A 281 1.70 7.79 -1.53
CA THR A 281 2.10 6.83 -2.56
C THR A 281 0.93 6.38 -3.42
N GLY A 282 -0.30 6.83 -3.17
CA GLY A 282 -1.47 6.51 -3.99
C GLY A 282 -1.90 5.04 -3.96
N ASN A 283 -1.43 4.26 -2.99
CA ASN A 283 -1.71 2.82 -2.83
C ASN A 283 -2.44 2.52 -1.51
N ALA A 284 -3.06 3.53 -0.89
CA ALA A 284 -3.83 3.39 0.33
C ALA A 284 -5.32 3.33 0.06
N TYR A 285 -5.99 2.39 0.72
CA TYR A 285 -7.42 2.16 0.59
C TYR A 285 -8.13 2.43 1.91
N THR A 286 -9.27 3.10 1.88
CA THR A 286 -10.20 3.22 3.02
C THR A 286 -11.10 1.99 3.11
N CYS A 287 -11.78 1.79 4.24
CA CYS A 287 -12.75 0.69 4.36
C CYS A 287 -13.93 0.89 3.38
N GLU A 288 -14.37 2.12 3.17
CA GLU A 288 -15.43 2.45 2.22
C GLU A 288 -15.06 2.10 0.78
N GLU A 289 -13.82 2.37 0.34
CA GLU A 289 -13.36 2.00 -1.00
C GLU A 289 -13.35 0.47 -1.21
N ILE A 290 -13.08 -0.30 -0.15
CA ILE A 290 -13.20 -1.75 -0.17
C ILE A 290 -14.67 -2.18 -0.34
N GLU A 291 -15.60 -1.53 0.36
CA GLU A 291 -17.04 -1.81 0.26
C GLU A 291 -17.62 -1.46 -1.11
N VAL A 292 -17.26 -0.30 -1.66
CA VAL A 292 -17.69 0.15 -2.99
C VAL A 292 -17.29 -0.85 -4.07
N ARG A 293 -16.17 -1.56 -3.87
CA ARG A 293 -15.69 -2.64 -4.75
C ARG A 293 -16.40 -3.98 -4.54
N GLY A 294 -17.41 -4.04 -3.66
CA GLY A 294 -18.22 -5.23 -3.41
C GLY A 294 -17.62 -6.21 -2.41
N PHE A 295 -16.61 -5.80 -1.64
CA PHE A 295 -16.07 -6.62 -0.56
C PHE A 295 -16.78 -6.36 0.76
N ASP A 296 -17.05 -7.45 1.50
CA ASP A 296 -17.46 -7.37 2.90
C ASP A 296 -16.27 -6.87 3.74
N PRO A 297 -16.40 -5.80 4.56
CA PRO A 297 -15.34 -5.34 5.45
C PRO A 297 -14.75 -6.44 6.34
N MET A 298 -15.57 -7.43 6.72
CA MET A 298 -15.11 -8.56 7.52
C MET A 298 -14.10 -9.45 6.78
N ALA A 299 -14.05 -9.38 5.44
CA ALA A 299 -13.01 -10.04 4.66
C ALA A 299 -11.62 -9.45 4.95
N LEU A 300 -11.50 -8.15 5.31
CA LEU A 300 -10.25 -7.55 5.75
C LEU A 300 -9.79 -8.17 7.08
N ARG A 301 -10.70 -8.33 8.04
CA ARG A 301 -10.40 -8.99 9.31
C ARG A 301 -9.93 -10.42 9.11
N TYR A 302 -10.61 -11.17 8.24
CA TYR A 302 -10.18 -12.52 7.86
C TYR A 302 -8.79 -12.49 7.20
N PHE A 303 -8.57 -11.57 6.26
CA PHE A 303 -7.29 -11.39 5.58
C PHE A 303 -6.14 -11.14 6.58
N TYR A 304 -6.38 -10.36 7.65
CA TYR A 304 -5.35 -10.11 8.67
C TYR A 304 -4.96 -11.37 9.46
N THR A 305 -5.83 -12.38 9.55
CA THR A 305 -5.49 -13.66 10.19
C THR A 305 -4.52 -14.52 9.39
N THR A 306 -4.25 -14.18 8.12
CA THR A 306 -3.40 -14.97 7.22
C THR A 306 -1.90 -14.80 7.47
N ALA A 307 -1.51 -13.83 8.31
CA ALA A 307 -0.13 -13.61 8.73
C ALA A 307 -0.04 -13.22 10.21
N LEU A 308 1.13 -13.39 10.81
CA LEU A 308 1.40 -12.84 12.13
C LEU A 308 1.29 -11.31 12.10
N TYR A 309 0.80 -10.71 13.19
CA TYR A 309 0.68 -9.24 13.30
C TYR A 309 2.04 -8.54 13.12
N ARG A 310 3.13 -9.21 13.54
CA ARG A 310 4.52 -8.76 13.43
C ARG A 310 5.20 -9.11 12.09
N SER A 311 4.47 -9.62 11.11
CA SER A 311 4.98 -9.85 9.75
C SER A 311 4.46 -8.76 8.80
N ARG A 312 5.28 -8.33 7.84
CA ARG A 312 4.77 -7.51 6.73
C ARG A 312 3.73 -8.35 5.97
N LEU A 313 2.61 -7.74 5.63
CA LEU A 313 1.53 -8.39 4.89
C LEU A 313 1.27 -7.59 3.61
N ASN A 314 1.37 -8.24 2.46
CA ASN A 314 1.13 -7.58 1.17
C ASN A 314 -0.35 -7.70 0.78
N PHE A 315 -1.01 -6.55 0.69
CA PHE A 315 -2.38 -6.42 0.22
C PHE A 315 -2.43 -6.47 -1.30
N THR A 316 -3.34 -7.29 -1.83
CA THR A 316 -3.79 -7.28 -3.22
C THR A 316 -5.29 -7.56 -3.21
N PHE A 317 -6.03 -7.07 -4.21
CA PHE A 317 -7.45 -7.39 -4.31
C PHE A 317 -7.67 -8.89 -4.56
N ARG A 318 -6.77 -9.58 -5.26
CA ARG A 318 -6.77 -11.04 -5.36
C ARG A 318 -6.68 -11.72 -3.99
N ALA A 319 -5.79 -11.28 -3.11
CA ALA A 319 -5.67 -11.84 -1.76
C ALA A 319 -6.91 -11.53 -0.91
N LEU A 320 -7.46 -10.32 -1.01
CA LEU A 320 -8.72 -9.97 -0.34
C LEU A 320 -9.90 -10.81 -0.84
N GLN A 321 -9.98 -11.06 -2.15
CA GLN A 321 -10.99 -11.93 -2.74
C GLN A 321 -10.87 -13.37 -2.24
N ALA A 322 -9.64 -13.89 -2.11
CA ALA A 322 -9.41 -15.20 -1.50
C ALA A 322 -9.87 -15.24 -0.03
N ALA A 323 -9.59 -14.18 0.74
CA ALA A 323 -10.05 -14.04 2.12
C ALA A 323 -11.59 -13.96 2.21
N GLN A 324 -12.24 -13.18 1.35
CA GLN A 324 -13.70 -13.10 1.23
C GLN A 324 -14.30 -14.47 0.94
N THR A 325 -13.84 -15.16 -0.11
CA THR A 325 -14.34 -16.50 -0.45
C THR A 325 -14.16 -17.48 0.70
N THR A 326 -13.08 -17.37 1.47
CA THR A 326 -12.82 -18.25 2.61
C THR A 326 -13.71 -17.92 3.80
N LEU A 327 -13.93 -16.64 4.11
CA LEU A 327 -14.91 -16.19 5.11
C LEU A 327 -16.32 -16.65 4.76
N GLU A 328 -16.71 -16.55 3.49
CA GLU A 328 -18.02 -17.02 3.02
C GLU A 328 -18.19 -18.53 3.18
N ARG A 329 -17.13 -19.31 2.93
CA ARG A 329 -17.13 -20.76 3.21
C ARG A 329 -17.28 -21.04 4.69
N LEU A 330 -16.58 -20.30 5.56
CA LEU A 330 -16.68 -20.44 7.01
C LEU A 330 -18.13 -20.19 7.48
N ARG A 331 -18.71 -19.05 7.05
CA ARG A 331 -20.10 -18.68 7.33
C ARG A 331 -21.11 -19.68 6.79
N GLY A 332 -20.90 -20.17 5.56
CA GLY A 332 -21.76 -21.17 4.94
C GLY A 332 -21.74 -22.50 5.68
N LEU A 333 -20.57 -22.97 6.10
CA LEU A 333 -20.43 -24.19 6.90
C LEU A 333 -21.03 -24.03 8.30
N ALA A 334 -20.78 -22.89 8.96
CA ALA A 334 -21.39 -22.57 10.25
C ALA A 334 -22.92 -22.60 10.16
N TYR A 335 -23.49 -22.01 9.09
CA TYR A 335 -24.93 -22.00 8.87
C TYR A 335 -25.49 -23.40 8.58
N GLN A 336 -24.76 -24.21 7.81
CA GLN A 336 -25.13 -25.61 7.58
C GLN A 336 -25.18 -26.39 8.90
N LEU A 337 -24.14 -26.29 9.74
CA LEU A 337 -24.10 -26.97 11.04
C LEU A 337 -25.21 -26.45 11.97
N PHE A 338 -25.46 -25.15 11.98
CA PHE A 338 -26.53 -24.52 12.74
C PHE A 338 -27.92 -25.04 12.35
N THR A 339 -28.18 -25.23 11.06
CA THR A 339 -29.48 -25.75 10.57
C THR A 339 -29.67 -27.24 10.78
N GLN A 340 -28.58 -28.01 10.93
CA GLN A 340 -28.61 -29.44 11.26
C GLN A 340 -28.71 -29.71 12.77
N SER A 341 -28.54 -28.69 13.60
CA SER A 341 -28.47 -28.79 15.05
C SER A 341 -29.74 -28.26 15.71
N ASP A 342 -29.96 -28.63 16.98
CA ASP A 342 -30.93 -27.96 17.84
C ASP A 342 -30.46 -26.52 18.10
N ARG A 343 -31.22 -25.54 17.60
CA ARG A 343 -30.85 -24.12 17.66
C ARG A 343 -30.78 -23.61 19.08
N GLU A 344 -31.66 -24.04 19.98
CA GLU A 344 -31.67 -23.61 21.38
C GLU A 344 -30.37 -24.05 22.07
N ARG A 345 -29.93 -25.27 21.79
CA ARG A 345 -28.64 -25.77 22.30
C ARG A 345 -27.45 -25.02 21.70
N VAL A 346 -27.48 -24.64 20.40
CA VAL A 346 -26.38 -23.88 19.78
C VAL A 346 -26.21 -22.49 20.40
N ILE A 347 -27.31 -21.78 20.66
CA ILE A 347 -27.27 -20.41 21.20
C ILE A 347 -27.14 -20.35 22.72
N SER A 348 -27.20 -21.51 23.40
CA SER A 348 -27.05 -21.62 24.83
C SER A 348 -25.72 -21.05 25.31
N GLU A 349 -25.79 -20.25 26.38
CA GLU A 349 -24.61 -19.71 27.08
C GLU A 349 -24.00 -20.71 28.07
N GLU A 350 -24.57 -21.91 28.18
CA GLU A 350 -23.96 -22.98 28.97
C GLU A 350 -22.54 -23.26 28.48
N PRO A 351 -21.56 -23.41 29.39
CA PRO A 351 -20.21 -23.78 29.00
C PRO A 351 -20.20 -25.12 28.25
N LEU A 352 -19.40 -25.20 27.19
CA LEU A 352 -19.04 -26.49 26.61
C LEU A 352 -18.13 -27.23 27.60
N ALA A 353 -18.21 -28.57 27.59
CA ALA A 353 -17.22 -29.36 28.29
C ALA A 353 -15.82 -29.08 27.70
N GLU A 354 -14.79 -29.11 28.55
CA GLU A 354 -13.41 -28.96 28.10
C GLU A 354 -13.09 -29.97 26.99
N HIS A 355 -12.45 -29.49 25.93
CA HIS A 355 -12.06 -30.29 24.79
C HIS A 355 -10.66 -29.91 24.35
N SER A 356 -9.88 -30.91 23.92
CA SER A 356 -8.55 -30.74 23.33
C SER A 356 -8.48 -29.72 22.18
N TRP A 357 -9.59 -29.47 21.48
CA TRP A 357 -9.68 -28.47 20.42
C TRP A 357 -9.54 -27.05 20.98
N SER A 358 -10.15 -26.77 22.14
CA SER A 358 -10.04 -25.46 22.80
C SER A 358 -8.62 -25.21 23.28
N ASP A 359 -7.97 -26.24 23.85
CA ASP A 359 -6.56 -26.14 24.25
C ASP A 359 -5.65 -25.89 23.05
N ALA A 360 -5.87 -26.60 21.93
CA ALA A 360 -5.10 -26.41 20.71
C ALA A 360 -5.28 -25.02 20.09
N PHE A 361 -6.51 -24.51 20.05
CA PHE A 361 -6.81 -23.17 19.55
C PHE A 361 -6.15 -22.09 20.43
N LEU A 362 -6.36 -22.17 21.75
CA LEU A 362 -5.82 -21.21 22.70
C LEU A 362 -4.29 -21.26 22.75
N ALA A 363 -3.67 -22.44 22.63
CA ALA A 363 -2.21 -22.56 22.58
C ALA A 363 -1.59 -21.76 21.42
N GLU A 364 -2.29 -21.67 20.27
CA GLU A 364 -1.82 -20.87 19.13
C GLU A 364 -2.12 -19.37 19.32
N VAL A 365 -3.31 -19.00 19.77
CA VAL A 365 -3.65 -17.58 20.03
C VAL A 365 -2.75 -16.99 21.12
N GLU A 366 -2.52 -17.74 22.21
CA GLU A 366 -1.73 -17.26 23.34
C GLU A 366 -0.22 -17.33 23.11
N ASN A 367 0.21 -17.96 22.02
CA ASN A 367 1.60 -17.95 21.60
C ASN A 367 1.79 -16.87 20.53
N ASP A 368 1.88 -15.62 20.99
CA ASP A 368 2.14 -14.44 20.15
C ASP A 368 1.06 -14.16 19.08
N LEU A 369 -0.22 -14.37 19.41
CA LEU A 369 -1.34 -14.16 18.49
C LEU A 369 -1.09 -14.88 17.15
N ASN A 370 -0.80 -16.18 17.20
CA ASN A 370 -0.57 -16.98 16.01
C ASN A 370 -1.88 -17.29 15.27
N MET A 371 -2.56 -16.25 14.81
CA MET A 371 -3.83 -16.31 14.10
C MET A 371 -3.80 -17.25 12.88
N PRO A 372 -2.72 -17.33 12.07
CA PRO A 372 -2.68 -18.28 10.95
C PRO A 372 -2.82 -19.74 11.40
N ARG A 373 -2.15 -20.11 12.49
CA ARG A 373 -2.26 -21.47 13.06
C ARG A 373 -3.56 -21.68 13.82
N ALA A 374 -4.03 -20.67 14.57
CA ALA A 374 -5.35 -20.72 15.20
C ALA A 374 -6.47 -20.96 14.17
N MET A 375 -6.41 -20.29 13.02
CA MET A 375 -7.33 -20.51 11.89
C MET A 375 -7.17 -21.90 11.25
N SER A 376 -5.97 -22.48 11.28
CA SER A 376 -5.76 -23.87 10.84
C SER A 376 -6.49 -24.85 11.76
N VAL A 377 -6.40 -24.65 13.09
CA VAL A 377 -7.15 -25.44 14.09
C VAL A 377 -8.66 -25.29 13.90
N VAL A 378 -9.16 -24.07 13.62
CA VAL A 378 -10.57 -23.83 13.27
C VAL A 378 -11.01 -24.71 12.11
N TRP A 379 -10.26 -24.73 11.00
CA TRP A 379 -10.62 -25.52 9.83
C TRP A 379 -10.51 -27.03 10.05
N GLU A 380 -9.54 -27.49 10.84
CA GLU A 380 -9.40 -28.90 11.23
C GLU A 380 -10.59 -29.35 12.09
N MET A 381 -10.94 -28.56 13.12
CA MET A 381 -12.08 -28.82 13.99
C MET A 381 -13.39 -28.91 13.19
N LEU A 382 -13.61 -27.99 12.25
CA LEU A 382 -14.81 -27.98 11.42
C LEU A 382 -14.93 -29.21 10.49
N ARG A 383 -13.80 -29.79 10.07
CA ARG A 383 -13.74 -31.01 9.26
C ARG A 383 -13.79 -32.30 10.11
N SER A 384 -13.51 -32.21 11.40
CA SER A 384 -13.49 -33.36 12.30
C SER A 384 -14.85 -34.05 12.35
N LYS A 385 -14.81 -35.38 12.40
CA LYS A 385 -15.98 -36.25 12.63
C LYS A 385 -16.09 -36.69 14.09
N GLU A 386 -15.15 -36.30 14.94
CA GLU A 386 -15.14 -36.64 16.37
C GLU A 386 -16.23 -35.87 17.13
N LEU A 387 -16.67 -34.74 16.59
CA LEU A 387 -17.64 -33.85 17.20
C LEU A 387 -18.98 -33.87 16.46
N GLU A 388 -20.06 -33.89 17.24
CA GLU A 388 -21.41 -33.66 16.73
C GLU A 388 -21.53 -32.25 16.12
N PRO A 389 -22.42 -32.04 15.12
CA PRO A 389 -22.59 -30.74 14.47
C PRO A 389 -22.84 -29.58 15.44
N VAL A 390 -23.62 -29.84 16.50
CA VAL A 390 -23.96 -28.86 17.54
C VAL A 390 -22.74 -28.40 18.32
N ASP A 391 -21.83 -29.30 18.66
CA ASP A 391 -20.65 -28.96 19.46
C ASP A 391 -19.60 -28.25 18.61
N ARG A 392 -19.48 -28.59 17.31
CA ARG A 392 -18.62 -27.85 16.36
C ARG A 392 -19.03 -26.39 16.20
N VAL A 393 -20.32 -26.13 15.99
CA VAL A 393 -20.78 -24.75 15.82
C VAL A 393 -20.71 -23.98 17.15
N ARG A 394 -20.97 -24.62 18.29
CA ARG A 394 -20.80 -23.98 19.60
C ARG A 394 -19.33 -23.63 19.89
N LEU A 395 -18.39 -24.53 19.60
CA LEU A 395 -16.95 -24.24 19.73
C LEU A 395 -16.55 -23.08 18.81
N LEU A 396 -17.01 -23.09 17.55
CA LEU A 396 -16.72 -22.00 16.62
C LEU A 396 -17.25 -20.66 17.15
N LEU A 397 -18.49 -20.62 17.67
CA LEU A 397 -19.07 -19.40 18.24
C LEU A 397 -18.36 -18.94 19.52
N ASP A 398 -17.86 -19.86 20.33
CA ASP A 398 -17.07 -19.52 21.50
C ASP A 398 -15.71 -18.93 21.12
N TRP A 399 -15.01 -19.53 20.15
CA TRP A 399 -13.74 -19.00 19.65
C TRP A 399 -13.92 -17.70 18.86
N ASP A 400 -15.09 -17.48 18.28
CA ASP A 400 -15.44 -16.23 17.61
C ASP A 400 -15.47 -15.02 18.54
N ARG A 401 -15.54 -15.24 19.86
CA ARG A 401 -15.36 -14.17 20.86
C ARG A 401 -13.95 -13.56 20.79
N ILE A 402 -12.95 -14.35 20.41
CA ILE A 402 -11.59 -13.91 20.10
C ILE A 402 -11.48 -13.51 18.63
N LEU A 403 -11.94 -14.37 17.70
CA LEU A 403 -11.75 -14.15 16.26
C LEU A 403 -12.45 -12.89 15.78
N GLY A 404 -13.67 -12.59 16.25
CA GLY A 404 -14.46 -11.40 15.96
C GLY A 404 -15.05 -11.34 14.55
N PHE A 405 -15.57 -12.45 14.03
CA PHE A 405 -16.20 -12.48 12.70
C PHE A 405 -17.72 -12.22 12.71
N ASP A 406 -18.28 -11.91 13.88
CA ASP A 406 -19.71 -11.78 14.16
C ASP A 406 -20.52 -12.97 13.58
N LEU A 407 -20.06 -14.19 13.86
CA LEU A 407 -20.73 -15.39 13.39
C LEU A 407 -22.09 -15.57 14.08
N LYS A 408 -22.19 -15.23 15.36
CA LYS A 408 -23.47 -15.30 16.09
C LYS A 408 -24.50 -14.34 15.47
N GLY A 409 -24.13 -13.08 15.23
CA GLY A 409 -25.01 -12.11 14.56
C GLY A 409 -25.35 -12.53 13.14
N TYR A 410 -24.37 -13.02 12.38
CA TYR A 410 -24.60 -13.56 11.03
C TYR A 410 -25.64 -14.70 11.02
N LEU A 411 -25.48 -15.71 11.88
CA LEU A 411 -26.36 -16.89 11.93
C LEU A 411 -27.80 -16.57 12.35
N LEU A 412 -27.97 -15.58 13.25
CA LEU A 412 -29.28 -15.16 13.75
C LEU A 412 -29.98 -14.13 12.85
N SER A 413 -29.24 -13.50 11.93
CA SER A 413 -29.81 -12.58 10.95
C SER A 413 -30.54 -13.29 9.80
N GLU A 414 -31.19 -12.51 8.93
CA GLU A 414 -31.76 -13.01 7.67
C GLU A 414 -30.73 -13.19 6.54
N ARG A 415 -29.48 -12.73 6.74
CA ARG A 415 -28.42 -12.75 5.72
C ARG A 415 -28.16 -14.15 5.15
N PRO A 416 -27.97 -15.22 5.96
CA PRO A 416 -27.73 -16.54 5.41
C PRO A 416 -28.91 -17.10 4.62
N GLN A 417 -30.16 -16.81 5.02
CA GLN A 417 -31.34 -17.23 4.25
C GLN A 417 -31.39 -16.53 2.89
N LYS A 418 -31.23 -15.19 2.86
CA LYS A 418 -31.24 -14.40 1.62
C LYS A 418 -30.14 -14.82 0.65
N LYS A 419 -28.95 -15.12 1.17
CA LYS A 419 -27.82 -15.61 0.35
C LYS A 419 -28.07 -17.00 -0.27
N ALA A 420 -29.00 -17.77 0.29
CA ALA A 420 -29.43 -19.06 -0.23
C ALA A 420 -30.77 -19.00 -1.01
N ASP A 421 -31.32 -17.79 -1.24
CA ASP A 421 -32.60 -17.58 -1.91
C ASP A 421 -32.39 -17.02 -3.34
N PRO A 422 -32.72 -17.78 -4.40
CA PRO A 422 -32.64 -17.30 -5.78
C PRO A 422 -33.43 -16.02 -6.07
N GLU A 423 -34.57 -15.78 -5.40
CA GLU A 423 -35.36 -14.56 -5.65
C GLU A 423 -34.61 -13.30 -5.18
N SER A 424 -33.81 -13.39 -4.11
CA SER A 424 -32.97 -12.27 -3.68
C SER A 424 -32.01 -11.79 -4.78
N TYR A 425 -31.45 -12.73 -5.56
CA TYR A 425 -30.54 -12.44 -6.67
C TYR A 425 -31.28 -11.97 -7.93
N LEU A 426 -32.47 -12.52 -8.19
CA LEU A 426 -33.33 -12.04 -9.27
C LEU A 426 -33.77 -10.59 -9.07
N THR A 427 -34.04 -10.19 -7.83
CA THR A 427 -34.41 -8.80 -7.51
C THR A 427 -33.24 -7.81 -7.59
N SER A 428 -31.99 -8.28 -7.59
CA SER A 428 -30.80 -7.42 -7.66
C SER A 428 -30.32 -7.11 -9.08
N VAL A 429 -30.94 -7.70 -10.11
CA VAL A 429 -30.57 -7.47 -11.53
C VAL A 429 -31.68 -6.72 -12.27
N PRO A 430 -31.39 -6.09 -13.43
CA PRO A 430 -32.40 -5.43 -14.24
C PRO A 430 -33.57 -6.36 -14.60
N SER A 431 -34.77 -5.81 -14.72
CA SER A 431 -36.00 -6.56 -14.98
C SER A 431 -35.93 -7.42 -16.24
N SER A 432 -35.23 -6.95 -17.29
CA SER A 432 -35.00 -7.70 -18.53
C SER A 432 -34.24 -9.01 -18.27
N VAL A 433 -33.13 -8.92 -17.55
CA VAL A 433 -32.28 -10.05 -17.15
C VAL A 433 -33.06 -11.02 -16.28
N ALA A 434 -33.81 -10.52 -15.29
CA ALA A 434 -34.64 -11.35 -14.43
C ALA A 434 -35.72 -12.13 -15.22
N MET A 435 -36.31 -11.52 -16.26
CA MET A 435 -37.26 -12.20 -17.13
C MET A 435 -36.61 -13.32 -17.95
N GLU A 436 -35.44 -13.07 -18.53
CA GLU A 436 -34.67 -14.08 -19.29
C GLU A 436 -34.26 -15.27 -18.42
N VAL A 437 -33.82 -15.02 -17.17
CA VAL A 437 -33.51 -16.10 -16.21
C VAL A 437 -34.75 -16.94 -15.88
N ARG A 438 -35.90 -16.30 -15.68
CA ARG A 438 -37.17 -16.99 -15.44
C ARG A 438 -37.61 -17.81 -16.66
N GLU A 439 -37.44 -17.27 -17.87
CA GLU A 439 -37.77 -17.97 -19.11
C GLU A 439 -36.87 -19.19 -19.32
N ARG A 440 -35.56 -19.05 -19.10
CA ARG A 440 -34.63 -20.19 -19.07
C ARG A 440 -35.06 -21.25 -18.07
N GLY A 441 -35.56 -20.84 -16.90
CA GLY A 441 -36.13 -21.75 -15.89
C GLY A 441 -37.28 -22.59 -16.44
N LYS A 442 -38.20 -21.98 -17.21
CA LYS A 442 -39.29 -22.70 -17.89
C LYS A 442 -38.78 -23.64 -18.97
N LEU A 443 -37.82 -23.22 -19.79
CA LEU A 443 -37.21 -24.06 -20.83
C LEU A 443 -36.58 -25.32 -20.23
N ARG A 444 -35.84 -25.18 -19.11
CA ARG A 444 -35.28 -26.31 -18.37
C ARG A 444 -36.34 -27.24 -17.79
N ALA A 445 -37.44 -26.69 -17.27
CA ALA A 445 -38.56 -27.50 -16.76
C ALA A 445 -39.23 -28.33 -17.87
N HIS A 446 -39.27 -27.81 -19.10
CA HIS A 446 -39.75 -28.52 -20.28
C HIS A 446 -38.67 -29.39 -20.96
N ARG A 447 -37.47 -29.49 -20.39
CA ARG A 447 -36.31 -30.23 -20.93
C ARG A 447 -35.81 -29.73 -22.29
N ASP A 448 -36.08 -28.48 -22.65
CA ASP A 448 -35.49 -27.82 -23.82
C ASP A 448 -34.13 -27.22 -23.45
N TYR A 449 -33.13 -28.09 -23.37
CA TYR A 449 -31.78 -27.71 -22.95
C TYR A 449 -31.05 -26.85 -23.98
N ALA A 450 -31.35 -27.01 -25.28
CA ALA A 450 -30.70 -26.26 -26.34
C ALA A 450 -31.06 -24.77 -26.27
N GLN A 451 -32.35 -24.44 -26.17
CA GLN A 451 -32.78 -23.05 -26.01
C GLN A 451 -32.36 -22.49 -24.64
N ALA A 452 -32.42 -23.29 -23.57
CA ALA A 452 -31.97 -22.85 -22.26
C ALA A 452 -30.46 -22.51 -22.22
N ASP A 453 -29.64 -23.23 -23.00
CA ASP A 453 -28.22 -22.93 -23.13
C ASP A 453 -27.95 -21.71 -24.02
N GLN A 454 -28.78 -21.48 -25.05
CA GLN A 454 -28.73 -20.23 -25.82
C GLN A 454 -29.02 -19.01 -24.94
N VAL A 455 -30.09 -19.04 -24.14
CA VAL A 455 -30.41 -17.95 -23.19
C VAL A 455 -29.28 -17.77 -22.15
N ARG A 456 -28.62 -18.85 -21.72
CA ARG A 456 -27.44 -18.74 -20.85
C ARG A 456 -26.29 -17.99 -21.55
N GLN A 457 -26.05 -18.25 -22.84
CA GLN A 457 -25.00 -17.57 -23.59
C GLN A 457 -25.32 -16.08 -23.77
N GLU A 458 -26.56 -15.74 -24.12
CA GLU A 458 -27.02 -14.35 -24.25
C GLU A 458 -26.87 -13.57 -22.93
N LEU A 459 -27.32 -14.16 -21.81
CA LEU A 459 -27.11 -13.62 -20.46
C LEU A 459 -25.60 -13.49 -20.12
N GLY A 460 -24.79 -14.46 -20.55
CA GLY A 460 -23.34 -14.44 -20.40
C GLY A 460 -22.67 -13.28 -21.14
N SER A 461 -23.10 -13.02 -22.39
CA SER A 461 -22.65 -11.89 -23.20
C SER A 461 -23.14 -10.54 -22.67
N ALA A 462 -24.29 -10.52 -21.98
CA ALA A 462 -24.80 -9.35 -21.26
C ALA A 462 -24.11 -9.14 -19.89
N GLY A 463 -23.10 -9.94 -19.55
CA GLY A 463 -22.32 -9.78 -18.31
C GLY A 463 -22.94 -10.44 -17.09
N TYR A 464 -23.68 -11.54 -17.22
CA TYR A 464 -24.26 -12.28 -16.10
C TYR A 464 -23.83 -13.76 -16.07
N ALA A 465 -23.51 -14.26 -14.88
CA ALA A 465 -23.23 -15.67 -14.61
C ALA A 465 -24.45 -16.34 -13.96
N LEU A 466 -24.75 -17.57 -14.38
CA LEU A 466 -25.85 -18.38 -13.83
C LEU A 466 -25.30 -19.58 -13.05
N ARG A 467 -25.78 -19.75 -11.83
CA ARG A 467 -25.49 -20.93 -10.99
C ARG A 467 -26.78 -21.66 -10.64
N ASP A 468 -26.95 -22.85 -11.22
CA ASP A 468 -28.09 -23.71 -10.93
C ASP A 468 -27.92 -24.37 -9.54
N THR A 469 -28.91 -24.23 -8.66
CA THR A 469 -28.96 -24.85 -7.33
C THR A 469 -30.24 -25.68 -7.18
N THR A 470 -30.35 -26.45 -6.09
CA THR A 470 -31.58 -27.21 -5.77
C THR A 470 -32.78 -26.31 -5.50
N ARG A 471 -32.58 -25.04 -5.13
CA ARG A 471 -33.64 -24.05 -4.87
C ARG A 471 -34.03 -23.23 -6.11
N GLY A 472 -33.22 -23.26 -7.16
CA GLY A 472 -33.41 -22.42 -8.35
C GLY A 472 -32.09 -21.92 -8.93
N THR A 473 -32.16 -21.04 -9.93
CA THR A 473 -30.99 -20.45 -10.58
C THR A 473 -30.61 -19.15 -9.87
N LEU A 474 -29.37 -19.06 -9.37
CA LEU A 474 -28.80 -17.78 -8.93
C LEU A 474 -28.26 -17.05 -10.16
N VAL A 475 -28.61 -15.77 -10.30
CA VAL A 475 -28.05 -14.87 -11.32
C VAL A 475 -27.13 -13.86 -10.63
N LEU A 476 -25.91 -13.73 -11.13
CA LEU A 476 -24.89 -12.83 -10.60
C LEU A 476 -24.36 -12.01 -11.75
N PRO A 477 -24.07 -10.71 -11.58
CA PRO A 477 -23.19 -10.02 -12.52
C PRO A 477 -21.87 -10.79 -12.63
N ARG A 478 -21.38 -11.00 -13.86
CA ARG A 478 -20.01 -11.47 -14.08
C ARG A 478 -19.08 -10.38 -13.62
N ARG A 479 -18.07 -10.76 -12.85
CA ARG A 479 -17.01 -9.83 -12.50
C ARG A 479 -15.96 -9.85 -13.61
N PRO A 480 -15.22 -8.74 -13.86
CA PRO A 480 -14.18 -8.71 -14.89
C PRO A 480 -13.18 -9.87 -14.79
N GLU A 481 -12.85 -10.31 -13.57
CA GLU A 481 -11.98 -11.46 -13.31
C GLU A 481 -12.54 -12.82 -13.74
N ASP A 482 -13.86 -12.92 -13.97
CA ASP A 482 -14.51 -14.14 -14.46
C ASP A 482 -14.46 -14.22 -16.01
N GLU A 483 -14.11 -13.12 -16.70
CA GLU A 483 -14.09 -13.01 -18.17
C GLU A 483 -12.69 -12.72 -18.73
N PHE A 484 -11.92 -11.86 -18.06
CA PHE A 484 -10.62 -11.37 -18.51
C PHE A 484 -9.49 -11.76 -17.57
N THR A 485 -8.26 -11.71 -18.07
CA THR A 485 -7.08 -11.84 -17.20
C THR A 485 -6.92 -10.55 -16.41
N VAL A 486 -7.35 -10.58 -15.15
CA VAL A 486 -7.20 -9.47 -14.21
C VAL A 486 -5.93 -9.65 -13.37
N ILE A 487 -5.09 -8.61 -13.38
CA ILE A 487 -3.80 -8.59 -12.69
C ILE A 487 -3.82 -7.64 -11.49
N SER A 488 -3.10 -8.01 -10.43
CA SER A 488 -2.85 -7.15 -9.27
C SER A 488 -1.40 -6.65 -9.22
N SER A 489 -0.53 -7.16 -10.11
CA SER A 489 0.87 -6.77 -10.26
C SER A 489 1.33 -7.03 -11.70
N SER A 490 2.30 -6.28 -12.19
CA SER A 490 2.95 -6.54 -13.49
C SER A 490 3.49 -7.97 -13.60
N ALA A 491 3.93 -8.55 -12.47
CA ALA A 491 4.48 -9.90 -12.40
C ALA A 491 3.43 -11.00 -12.63
N ASP A 492 2.13 -10.69 -12.51
CA ASP A 492 1.05 -11.61 -12.87
C ASP A 492 0.99 -11.84 -14.39
N VAL A 493 1.55 -10.93 -15.19
CA VAL A 493 1.68 -11.09 -16.63
C VAL A 493 2.86 -12.02 -16.93
N ALA A 494 2.63 -13.03 -17.75
CA ALA A 494 3.66 -13.94 -18.21
C ALA A 494 4.77 -13.18 -18.95
N ASP A 495 6.03 -13.54 -18.67
CA ASP A 495 7.18 -12.91 -19.29
C ASP A 495 7.40 -13.44 -20.71
N ALA A 496 7.03 -12.65 -21.72
CA ALA A 496 7.19 -13.03 -23.11
C ALA A 496 8.58 -12.70 -23.68
N THR A 497 9.49 -12.06 -22.93
CA THR A 497 10.79 -11.56 -23.45
C THR A 497 11.63 -12.65 -24.11
N GLN A 498 11.56 -13.89 -23.62
CA GLN A 498 12.29 -15.05 -24.17
C GLN A 498 11.53 -15.80 -25.28
N LEU A 499 10.30 -15.41 -25.58
CA LEU A 499 9.50 -16.05 -26.64
C LEU A 499 9.83 -15.46 -28.01
N PRO A 500 9.64 -16.20 -29.12
CA PRO A 500 9.89 -15.70 -30.48
C PRO A 500 9.04 -14.48 -30.84
N ASP A 501 9.59 -13.58 -31.66
CA ASP A 501 8.82 -12.48 -32.26
C ASP A 501 7.66 -13.02 -33.12
N LEU A 502 6.48 -12.44 -32.97
CA LEU A 502 5.30 -12.68 -33.81
C LEU A 502 4.94 -11.47 -34.67
N TYR A 503 5.36 -10.28 -34.25
CA TYR A 503 5.02 -9.00 -34.87
C TYR A 503 6.29 -8.18 -35.10
N GLU A 504 6.22 -7.19 -35.98
CA GLU A 504 7.30 -6.21 -36.14
C GLU A 504 7.32 -5.25 -34.94
N PHE A 505 6.14 -4.76 -34.54
CA PHE A 505 6.00 -3.76 -33.48
C PHE A 505 4.93 -4.15 -32.46
N SER A 506 5.27 -3.98 -31.18
CA SER A 506 4.33 -3.95 -30.05
C SER A 506 4.11 -2.52 -29.60
N VAL A 507 2.94 -1.94 -29.88
CA VAL A 507 2.58 -0.64 -29.31
C VAL A 507 1.94 -0.84 -27.95
N ASN A 508 2.60 -0.32 -26.92
CA ASN A 508 2.21 -0.46 -25.53
C ASN A 508 1.45 0.81 -25.10
N LEU A 509 0.17 0.66 -24.79
CA LEU A 509 -0.71 1.74 -24.34
C LEU A 509 -1.12 1.52 -22.89
N LEU A 510 -0.94 2.54 -22.06
CA LEU A 510 -1.40 2.56 -20.66
C LEU A 510 -2.62 3.46 -20.58
N ALA A 511 -3.79 2.87 -20.30
CA ALA A 511 -5.04 3.58 -20.18
C ALA A 511 -5.42 3.77 -18.70
N HIS A 512 -5.84 4.97 -18.32
CA HIS A 512 -6.42 5.25 -17.01
C HIS A 512 -7.28 6.51 -17.06
N ASN A 513 -8.59 6.33 -17.01
CA ASN A 513 -9.57 7.41 -17.01
C ASN A 513 -9.39 8.43 -18.16
N SER A 514 -9.27 7.92 -19.40
CA SER A 514 -8.89 8.71 -20.57
C SER A 514 -9.47 8.12 -21.87
N CYS A 515 -10.75 7.77 -21.87
CA CYS A 515 -11.44 7.04 -22.93
C CYS A 515 -11.26 7.68 -24.32
N GLU A 516 -11.52 8.99 -24.45
CA GLU A 516 -11.43 9.70 -25.73
C GLU A 516 -9.98 9.82 -26.25
N ASP A 517 -9.02 10.05 -25.36
CA ASP A 517 -7.59 10.09 -25.73
C ASP A 517 -7.12 8.72 -26.23
N LEU A 518 -7.57 7.64 -25.56
CA LEU A 518 -7.27 6.27 -25.95
C LEU A 518 -7.88 5.91 -27.31
N LYS A 519 -9.16 6.22 -27.55
CA LYS A 519 -9.84 6.00 -28.84
C LYS A 519 -9.09 6.68 -29.98
N ARG A 520 -8.82 7.98 -29.84
CA ARG A 520 -8.07 8.77 -30.84
C ARG A 520 -6.70 8.15 -31.14
N CYS A 521 -5.98 7.75 -30.10
CA CYS A 521 -4.68 7.10 -30.24
C CYS A 521 -4.79 5.78 -31.04
N ILE A 522 -5.70 4.87 -30.65
CA ILE A 522 -5.92 3.58 -31.33
C ILE A 522 -6.34 3.78 -32.79
N GLU A 523 -7.30 4.67 -33.04
CA GLU A 523 -7.80 4.97 -34.39
C GLU A 523 -6.69 5.48 -35.29
N SER A 524 -5.84 6.38 -34.79
CA SER A 524 -4.70 6.91 -35.53
C SER A 524 -3.67 5.81 -35.89
N ILE A 525 -3.42 4.86 -34.99
CA ILE A 525 -2.55 3.72 -35.28
C ILE A 525 -3.17 2.82 -36.35
N CYS A 526 -4.47 2.50 -36.24
CA CYS A 526 -5.18 1.71 -37.24
C CYS A 526 -5.17 2.36 -38.63
N GLN A 527 -5.23 3.69 -38.70
CA GLN A 527 -5.18 4.44 -39.94
C GLN A 527 -3.78 4.43 -40.58
N HIS A 528 -2.72 4.43 -39.76
CA HIS A 528 -1.33 4.61 -40.20
C HIS A 528 -0.43 3.38 -40.00
N ALA A 529 -0.99 2.19 -39.78
CA ALA A 529 -0.22 0.93 -39.70
C ALA A 529 0.22 0.38 -41.08
N TYR A 530 -0.36 0.86 -42.19
CA TYR A 530 -0.03 0.42 -43.56
C TYR A 530 -0.07 -1.11 -43.74
N ASP A 531 0.99 -1.75 -44.23
CA ASP A 531 1.12 -3.20 -44.38
C ASP A 531 1.90 -3.87 -43.25
N ARG A 532 2.21 -3.13 -42.18
CA ARG A 532 3.05 -3.60 -41.06
C ARG A 532 2.32 -4.59 -40.16
N HIS A 533 3.07 -5.56 -39.66
CA HIS A 533 2.58 -6.51 -38.65
C HIS A 533 2.69 -5.90 -37.26
N VAL A 534 1.59 -5.29 -36.78
CA VAL A 534 1.54 -4.57 -35.50
C VAL A 534 0.62 -5.30 -34.51
N GLU A 535 1.04 -5.34 -33.24
CA GLU A 535 0.15 -5.64 -32.11
C GLU A 535 -0.02 -4.41 -31.21
N LEU A 536 -1.23 -4.25 -30.68
CA LEU A 536 -1.54 -3.32 -29.60
C LEU A 536 -1.63 -4.11 -28.29
N VAL A 537 -0.77 -3.76 -27.34
CA VAL A 537 -0.80 -4.26 -25.98
C VAL A 537 -1.29 -3.14 -25.07
N ILE A 538 -2.54 -3.23 -24.66
CA ILE A 538 -3.21 -2.19 -23.88
C ILE A 538 -3.42 -2.69 -22.46
N ILE A 539 -3.12 -1.87 -21.46
CA ILE A 539 -3.54 -2.13 -20.10
C ILE A 539 -4.57 -1.10 -19.65
N ASP A 540 -5.74 -1.57 -19.20
CA ASP A 540 -6.58 -0.77 -18.31
C ASP A 540 -5.92 -0.76 -16.92
N ASN A 541 -5.34 0.37 -16.53
CA ASN A 541 -4.65 0.51 -15.26
C ASN A 541 -5.65 0.91 -14.15
N GLY A 542 -6.75 0.17 -14.05
CA GLY A 542 -7.80 0.35 -13.05
C GLY A 542 -8.68 1.58 -13.27
N SER A 543 -9.18 1.78 -14.50
CA SER A 543 -10.10 2.90 -14.78
C SER A 543 -11.43 2.74 -14.04
N THR A 544 -12.02 3.88 -13.69
CA THR A 544 -13.31 3.99 -13.00
C THR A 544 -14.35 4.78 -13.81
N ASP A 545 -13.98 5.22 -15.02
CA ASP A 545 -14.87 5.88 -15.97
C ASP A 545 -15.25 4.96 -17.15
N ASP A 546 -15.73 5.53 -18.25
CA ASP A 546 -16.14 4.84 -19.48
C ASP A 546 -14.99 4.15 -20.23
N THR A 547 -13.73 4.41 -19.86
CA THR A 547 -12.56 3.72 -20.42
C THR A 547 -12.63 2.21 -20.18
N LEU A 548 -13.09 1.78 -18.99
CA LEU A 548 -13.19 0.37 -18.64
C LEU A 548 -14.20 -0.35 -19.56
N GLU A 549 -15.38 0.23 -19.74
CA GLU A 549 -16.42 -0.35 -20.59
C GLU A 549 -15.96 -0.43 -22.05
N TYR A 550 -15.32 0.63 -22.55
CA TYR A 550 -14.75 0.66 -23.90
C TYR A 550 -13.72 -0.47 -24.11
N LEU A 551 -12.78 -0.65 -23.17
CA LEU A 551 -11.76 -1.69 -23.28
C LEU A 551 -12.33 -3.10 -23.16
N GLN A 552 -13.36 -3.32 -22.34
CA GLN A 552 -14.08 -4.60 -22.31
C GLN A 552 -14.77 -4.91 -23.63
N GLN A 553 -15.40 -3.91 -24.26
CA GLN A 553 -16.01 -4.08 -25.59
C GLN A 553 -14.94 -4.38 -26.64
N LEU A 554 -13.82 -3.68 -26.60
CA LEU A 554 -12.69 -3.90 -27.52
C LEU A 554 -12.11 -5.32 -27.38
N ALA A 555 -11.88 -5.77 -26.14
CA ALA A 555 -11.37 -7.11 -25.85
C ALA A 555 -12.32 -8.23 -26.33
N ARG A 556 -13.64 -8.02 -26.27
CA ARG A 556 -14.65 -8.94 -26.81
C ARG A 556 -14.70 -8.95 -28.34
N GLY A 557 -14.41 -7.80 -28.96
CA GLY A 557 -14.40 -7.64 -30.42
C GLY A 557 -13.25 -8.38 -31.11
N GLY A 558 -12.16 -8.67 -30.39
CA GLY A 558 -10.98 -9.33 -30.93
C GLY A 558 -10.04 -8.36 -31.63
N ASP A 559 -9.35 -8.83 -32.66
CA ASP A 559 -8.35 -8.02 -33.37
C ASP A 559 -8.97 -6.88 -34.16
N LEU A 560 -8.18 -5.82 -34.33
CA LEU A 560 -8.58 -4.64 -35.08
C LEU A 560 -8.22 -4.80 -36.56
N VAL A 561 -8.89 -4.00 -37.40
CA VAL A 561 -8.65 -3.94 -38.84
C VAL A 561 -8.14 -2.54 -39.18
N GLY A 562 -6.94 -2.46 -39.74
CA GLY A 562 -6.36 -1.20 -40.18
C GLY A 562 -6.96 -0.71 -41.50
N ALA A 563 -6.66 0.55 -41.86
CA ALA A 563 -7.24 1.20 -43.05
C ALA A 563 -6.89 0.52 -44.39
N TYR A 564 -5.86 -0.35 -44.42
CA TYR A 564 -5.44 -1.10 -45.60
C TYR A 564 -5.91 -2.57 -45.57
N GLY A 565 -6.80 -2.92 -44.64
CA GLY A 565 -7.37 -4.27 -44.49
C GLY A 565 -6.46 -5.26 -43.76
N GLN A 566 -5.32 -4.81 -43.25
CA GLN A 566 -4.38 -5.58 -42.45
C GLN A 566 -4.94 -5.82 -41.03
N ARG A 567 -4.66 -7.01 -40.49
CA ARG A 567 -5.01 -7.37 -39.11
C ARG A 567 -4.03 -6.72 -38.15
N ILE A 568 -4.55 -6.03 -37.14
CA ILE A 568 -3.78 -5.48 -36.01
C ILE A 568 -4.16 -6.29 -34.78
N ALA A 569 -3.20 -7.07 -34.28
CA ALA A 569 -3.47 -7.93 -33.14
C ALA A 569 -3.76 -7.08 -31.89
N LEU A 570 -4.75 -7.49 -31.10
CA LEU A 570 -5.13 -6.77 -29.89
C LEU A 570 -5.01 -7.65 -28.65
N HIS A 571 -4.27 -7.16 -27.67
CA HIS A 571 -4.16 -7.77 -26.35
C HIS A 571 -4.50 -6.73 -25.28
N VAL A 572 -5.63 -6.92 -24.59
CA VAL A 572 -6.06 -6.05 -23.49
C VAL A 572 -5.85 -6.75 -22.15
N LEU A 573 -5.08 -6.11 -21.27
CA LEU A 573 -4.85 -6.49 -19.88
C LEU A 573 -5.73 -5.61 -18.98
N PHE A 574 -6.22 -6.16 -17.88
CA PHE A 574 -7.03 -5.42 -16.92
C PHE A 574 -6.36 -5.45 -15.54
N ALA A 575 -6.08 -4.30 -14.97
CA ALA A 575 -5.62 -4.20 -13.59
C ALA A 575 -6.81 -4.04 -12.64
N ASP A 576 -6.80 -4.74 -11.50
CA ASP A 576 -7.87 -4.59 -10.50
C ASP A 576 -7.81 -3.24 -9.77
N HIS A 577 -6.73 -2.49 -9.91
CA HIS A 577 -6.57 -1.12 -9.42
C HIS A 577 -5.50 -0.39 -10.25
N ASN A 578 -5.37 0.92 -10.02
CA ASN A 578 -4.25 1.67 -10.60
C ASN A 578 -2.95 1.29 -9.91
N MET A 579 -2.14 0.45 -10.56
CA MET A 579 -0.86 -0.08 -10.07
C MET A 579 0.29 0.95 -10.14
N GLY A 580 0.02 2.15 -10.66
CA GLY A 580 1.03 3.16 -10.98
C GLY A 580 1.56 3.03 -12.41
N PHE A 581 2.19 4.10 -12.88
CA PHE A 581 2.61 4.24 -14.28
C PHE A 581 3.66 3.19 -14.71
N ALA A 582 4.73 3.00 -13.92
CA ALA A 582 5.79 2.05 -14.25
C ALA A 582 5.32 0.59 -14.22
N ALA A 583 4.52 0.19 -13.23
CA ALA A 583 3.97 -1.17 -13.15
C ALA A 583 3.08 -1.48 -14.36
N GLY A 584 2.25 -0.52 -14.79
CA GLY A 584 1.45 -0.68 -16.01
C GLY A 584 2.29 -0.84 -17.27
N ARG A 585 3.37 -0.05 -17.43
CA ARG A 585 4.32 -0.18 -18.54
C ARG A 585 5.06 -1.52 -18.50
N ASN A 586 5.51 -1.96 -17.33
CA ASN A 586 6.12 -3.27 -17.16
C ASN A 586 5.15 -4.40 -17.58
N ALA A 587 3.87 -4.30 -17.20
CA ALA A 587 2.86 -5.29 -17.56
C ALA A 587 2.68 -5.40 -19.10
N THR A 588 2.60 -4.28 -19.81
CA THR A 588 2.49 -4.30 -21.27
C THR A 588 3.77 -4.81 -21.94
N MET A 589 4.95 -4.44 -21.42
CA MET A 589 6.23 -4.91 -21.96
C MET A 589 6.38 -6.43 -21.78
N ARG A 590 5.95 -6.98 -20.64
CA ARG A 590 5.96 -8.42 -20.37
C ARG A 590 5.07 -9.20 -21.34
N ALA A 591 3.91 -8.65 -21.70
CA ALA A 591 3.00 -9.27 -22.66
C ALA A 591 3.42 -9.13 -24.13
N SER A 592 4.38 -8.28 -24.45
CA SER A 592 4.76 -7.93 -25.83
C SER A 592 5.50 -9.06 -26.56
N ARG A 593 5.13 -9.31 -27.81
CA ARG A 593 5.64 -10.32 -28.76
C ARG A 593 6.18 -9.71 -30.06
N GLY A 594 6.31 -8.39 -30.15
CA GLY A 594 6.89 -7.69 -31.29
C GLY A 594 8.41 -7.54 -31.18
N ARG A 595 9.10 -7.46 -32.33
CA ARG A 595 10.55 -7.26 -32.38
C ARG A 595 10.97 -5.92 -31.74
N PHE A 596 10.19 -4.87 -32.00
CA PHE A 596 10.33 -3.56 -31.37
C PHE A 596 9.17 -3.31 -30.40
N ILE A 597 9.46 -2.74 -29.24
CA ILE A 597 8.46 -2.22 -28.32
C ILE A 597 8.40 -0.70 -28.50
N ILE A 598 7.19 -0.15 -28.59
CA ILE A 598 6.93 1.28 -28.56
C ILE A 598 6.07 1.57 -27.33
N LEU A 599 6.66 2.18 -26.30
CA LEU A 599 5.92 2.79 -25.21
C LEU A 599 5.33 4.10 -25.73
N MET A 600 4.02 4.11 -25.96
CA MET A 600 3.30 5.27 -26.48
C MET A 600 2.32 5.80 -25.43
N ASP A 601 2.26 7.11 -25.26
CA ASP A 601 1.25 7.76 -24.44
C ASP A 601 -0.06 7.95 -25.22
N THR A 602 -1.21 7.83 -24.55
CA THR A 602 -2.52 8.02 -25.19
C THR A 602 -2.73 9.46 -25.68
N SER A 603 -1.91 10.42 -25.24
CA SER A 603 -1.90 11.77 -25.79
C SER A 603 -1.28 11.88 -27.19
N ILE A 604 -0.77 10.79 -27.78
CA ILE A 604 -0.19 10.78 -29.12
C ILE A 604 -1.22 10.37 -30.16
N GLU A 605 -1.24 11.09 -31.27
CA GLU A 605 -1.95 10.73 -32.50
C GLU A 605 -0.95 10.55 -33.63
N VAL A 606 -0.99 9.41 -34.30
CA VAL A 606 -0.14 9.10 -35.44
C VAL A 606 -0.75 9.72 -36.69
N THR A 607 0.02 10.53 -37.43
CA THR A 607 -0.45 11.22 -38.64
C THR A 607 0.28 10.76 -39.91
N GLY A 608 1.27 9.86 -39.77
CA GLY A 608 2.03 9.29 -40.88
C GLY A 608 2.80 8.03 -40.48
N ASP A 609 3.67 7.55 -41.38
CA ASP A 609 4.46 6.33 -41.15
C ASP A 609 5.56 6.53 -40.10
N ILE A 610 5.34 6.06 -38.88
CA ILE A 610 6.38 6.11 -37.82
C ILE A 610 7.29 4.87 -37.82
N TRP A 611 6.92 3.82 -38.57
CA TRP A 611 7.50 2.49 -38.47
C TRP A 611 8.85 2.41 -39.21
N GLU A 612 8.87 2.84 -40.48
CA GLU A 612 10.09 2.81 -41.29
C GLU A 612 11.21 3.68 -40.70
N PRO A 613 10.96 4.93 -40.22
CA PRO A 613 12.00 5.72 -39.57
C PRO A 613 12.58 5.06 -38.32
N LEU A 614 11.74 4.48 -37.46
CA LEU A 614 12.20 3.79 -36.25
C LEU A 614 13.02 2.54 -36.59
N GLU A 615 12.56 1.73 -37.55
CA GLU A 615 13.29 0.55 -38.01
C GLU A 615 14.68 0.93 -38.56
N LYS A 616 14.77 2.00 -39.36
CA LYS A 616 16.04 2.53 -39.88
C LYS A 616 16.97 2.99 -38.76
N THR A 617 16.44 3.66 -37.73
CA THR A 617 17.23 4.05 -36.55
C THR A 617 17.83 2.82 -35.86
N PHE A 618 17.05 1.77 -35.63
CA PHE A 618 17.52 0.55 -34.97
C PHE A 618 18.34 -0.39 -35.86
N ALA A 619 18.62 -0.04 -37.11
CA ALA A 619 19.61 -0.74 -37.93
C ALA A 619 21.03 -0.58 -37.35
N ASP A 620 21.27 0.48 -36.57
CA ASP A 620 22.47 0.63 -35.75
C ASP A 620 22.30 -0.16 -34.42
N PRO A 621 23.12 -1.20 -34.18
CA PRO A 621 23.02 -2.00 -32.96
C PRO A 621 23.51 -1.24 -31.70
N SER A 622 24.23 -0.12 -31.86
CA SER A 622 24.66 0.71 -30.72
C SER A 622 23.52 1.54 -30.11
N ILE A 623 22.41 1.67 -30.82
CA ILE A 623 21.24 2.45 -30.36
C ILE A 623 20.33 1.54 -29.55
N GLY A 624 20.13 1.90 -28.28
CA GLY A 624 19.29 1.15 -27.34
C GLY A 624 17.86 1.63 -27.32
N VAL A 625 17.68 2.95 -27.34
CA VAL A 625 16.38 3.60 -27.23
C VAL A 625 16.29 4.78 -28.20
N ALA A 626 15.13 4.96 -28.81
CA ALA A 626 14.87 6.06 -29.72
C ALA A 626 13.47 6.65 -29.58
N GLY A 627 13.31 7.93 -29.92
CA GLY A 627 12.01 8.58 -29.92
C GLY A 627 12.04 9.98 -30.56
N PRO A 628 10.91 10.68 -30.65
CA PRO A 628 10.82 11.98 -31.32
C PRO A 628 11.35 13.14 -30.47
N TYR A 629 11.34 13.00 -29.13
CA TYR A 629 11.69 14.05 -28.18
C TYR A 629 12.84 13.60 -27.30
N GLY A 630 13.96 14.34 -27.35
CA GLY A 630 15.17 14.04 -26.60
C GLY A 630 15.48 15.11 -25.56
N LEU A 631 16.15 14.71 -24.49
CA LEU A 631 16.55 15.55 -23.38
C LEU A 631 18.05 15.48 -23.14
N VAL A 632 18.67 16.59 -22.74
CA VAL A 632 20.06 16.64 -22.24
C VAL A 632 20.14 17.32 -20.88
N THR A 633 21.19 17.03 -20.12
CA THR A 633 21.47 17.65 -18.82
C THR A 633 22.97 17.84 -18.62
N ASP A 634 23.34 18.78 -17.76
CA ASP A 634 24.74 18.97 -17.34
C ASP A 634 24.98 18.51 -15.89
N ASP A 635 23.92 18.34 -15.09
CA ASP A 635 24.02 18.18 -13.63
C ASP A 635 23.08 17.11 -13.03
N LEU A 636 22.30 16.43 -13.87
CA LEU A 636 21.28 15.44 -13.49
C LEU A 636 20.11 16.01 -12.65
N ARG A 637 20.03 17.33 -12.48
CA ARG A 637 18.98 18.03 -11.75
C ARG A 637 17.98 18.67 -12.72
N GLU A 638 18.50 19.32 -13.75
CA GLU A 638 17.69 20.00 -14.76
C GLU A 638 17.91 19.39 -16.15
N PHE A 639 16.82 19.06 -16.82
CA PHE A 639 16.81 18.49 -18.17
C PHE A 639 16.18 19.49 -19.15
N ARG A 640 16.80 19.64 -20.32
CA ARG A 640 16.35 20.53 -21.39
C ARG A 640 16.17 19.76 -22.69
N GLU A 641 15.18 20.15 -23.48
CA GLU A 641 14.92 19.54 -24.79
C GLU A 641 16.12 19.72 -25.73
N ALA A 642 16.40 18.66 -26.50
CA ALA A 642 17.46 18.62 -27.49
C ALA A 642 16.97 17.91 -28.75
N THR A 643 17.38 18.43 -29.91
CA THR A 643 16.99 17.88 -31.22
C THR A 643 17.80 16.63 -31.61
N GLY A 644 18.90 16.32 -30.93
CA GLY A 644 19.76 15.15 -31.14
C GLY A 644 20.80 15.29 -32.26
N PRO A 645 21.29 14.19 -32.88
CA PRO A 645 20.74 12.84 -32.77
C PRO A 645 21.00 12.19 -31.40
N ASP A 646 22.20 12.31 -30.82
CA ASP A 646 22.50 11.76 -29.49
C ASP A 646 21.97 12.66 -28.37
N VAL A 647 21.29 12.05 -27.40
CA VAL A 647 20.68 12.72 -26.25
C VAL A 647 20.87 11.91 -24.97
N ASP A 648 20.62 12.53 -23.82
CA ASP A 648 20.74 11.85 -22.52
C ASP A 648 19.56 10.96 -22.19
N ALA A 649 18.37 11.34 -22.64
CA ALA A 649 17.15 10.58 -22.45
C ALA A 649 16.15 10.85 -23.57
N ILE A 650 15.20 9.94 -23.71
CA ILE A 650 14.03 10.07 -24.59
C ILE A 650 12.79 10.27 -23.73
N GLU A 651 11.92 11.21 -24.10
CA GLU A 651 10.65 11.41 -23.38
C GLU A 651 9.65 10.27 -23.65
N GLY A 652 8.88 9.91 -22.63
CA GLY A 652 7.94 8.78 -22.63
C GLY A 652 6.66 9.00 -23.43
N TYR A 653 6.51 10.12 -24.15
CA TYR A 653 5.41 10.32 -25.09
C TYR A 653 5.40 9.25 -26.19
N LEU A 654 6.58 8.98 -26.76
CA LEU A 654 6.83 7.86 -27.66
C LEU A 654 8.29 7.43 -27.50
N MET A 655 8.50 6.26 -26.91
CA MET A 655 9.82 5.68 -26.69
C MET A 655 9.86 4.27 -27.28
N ALA A 656 10.78 4.02 -28.20
CA ALA A 656 10.95 2.75 -28.87
C ALA A 656 12.28 2.09 -28.52
N PHE A 657 12.33 0.75 -28.51
CA PHE A 657 13.54 -0.04 -28.34
C PHE A 657 13.35 -1.49 -28.84
N ARG A 658 14.45 -2.24 -28.99
CA ARG A 658 14.39 -3.67 -29.36
C ARG A 658 13.99 -4.51 -28.16
N ARG A 659 12.98 -5.37 -28.31
CA ARG A 659 12.45 -6.21 -27.22
C ARG A 659 13.51 -7.15 -26.64
N GLU A 660 14.42 -7.65 -27.48
CA GLU A 660 15.51 -8.56 -27.07
C GLU A 660 16.48 -7.95 -26.04
N MET A 661 16.47 -6.63 -25.86
CA MET A 661 17.30 -5.93 -24.88
C MET A 661 16.75 -5.97 -23.46
N LEU A 662 15.44 -6.21 -23.27
CA LEU A 662 14.80 -6.15 -21.95
C LEU A 662 15.47 -7.05 -20.89
N PRO A 663 15.91 -8.28 -21.19
CA PRO A 663 16.65 -9.10 -20.22
C PRO A 663 17.97 -8.49 -19.74
N GLU A 664 18.62 -7.66 -20.57
CA GLU A 664 19.86 -6.96 -20.26
C GLU A 664 19.59 -5.62 -19.55
N VAL A 665 18.68 -4.82 -20.10
CA VAL A 665 18.33 -3.47 -19.62
C VAL A 665 17.55 -3.51 -18.32
N GLY A 666 16.69 -4.53 -18.12
CA GLY A 666 15.85 -4.70 -16.95
C GLY A 666 14.50 -3.97 -17.03
N TRP A 667 13.78 -4.00 -15.91
CA TRP A 667 12.44 -3.42 -15.76
C TRP A 667 12.49 -2.03 -15.13
N ILE A 668 11.43 -1.25 -15.35
CA ILE A 668 11.28 0.06 -14.72
C ILE A 668 11.00 -0.14 -13.22
N ASP A 669 11.60 0.68 -12.34
CA ASP A 669 11.31 0.65 -10.90
C ASP A 669 9.84 1.04 -10.65
N GLU A 670 9.04 0.11 -10.11
CA GLU A 670 7.61 0.27 -9.93
C GLU A 670 7.23 1.28 -8.82
N LYS A 671 8.23 1.86 -8.13
CA LYS A 671 8.03 3.04 -7.28
C LYS A 671 7.59 4.26 -8.09
N PHE A 672 7.89 4.32 -9.39
CA PHE A 672 7.39 5.38 -10.29
C PHE A 672 5.90 5.21 -10.57
N ARG A 673 5.07 5.72 -9.68
CA ARG A 673 3.61 5.73 -9.88
C ARG A 673 3.11 6.86 -10.76
N PHE A 674 3.90 7.92 -10.91
CA PHE A 674 3.63 9.07 -11.77
C PHE A 674 4.60 9.05 -12.96
N TYR A 675 4.16 9.48 -14.15
CA TYR A 675 4.94 9.31 -15.38
C TYR A 675 6.25 10.11 -15.43
N ARG A 676 6.28 11.32 -14.86
CA ARG A 676 7.39 12.27 -15.03
C ARG A 676 8.71 11.73 -14.46
N LEU A 677 9.82 11.86 -15.19
CA LEU A 677 11.16 11.33 -14.87
C LEU A 677 11.29 9.80 -14.97
N MET A 678 10.20 9.04 -15.11
CA MET A 678 10.30 7.58 -15.29
C MET A 678 10.95 7.23 -16.64
N ASP A 679 10.64 7.99 -17.67
CA ASP A 679 11.22 7.92 -19.02
C ASP A 679 12.71 8.25 -19.03
N ILE A 680 13.12 9.30 -18.32
CA ILE A 680 14.53 9.65 -18.11
C ILE A 680 15.24 8.52 -17.34
N TYR A 681 14.62 8.08 -16.24
CA TYR A 681 15.12 6.98 -15.42
C TYR A 681 15.36 5.71 -16.25
N PHE A 682 14.41 5.35 -17.11
CA PHE A 682 14.50 4.16 -17.96
C PHE A 682 15.52 4.33 -19.09
N SER A 683 15.62 5.51 -19.71
CA SER A 683 16.66 5.83 -20.70
C SER A 683 18.06 5.55 -20.17
N PHE A 684 18.31 5.83 -18.88
CA PHE A 684 19.60 5.60 -18.25
C PHE A 684 19.95 4.12 -18.07
N PHE A 685 18.97 3.20 -18.01
CA PHE A 685 19.26 1.76 -18.00
C PHE A 685 19.87 1.28 -19.32
N PHE A 686 19.42 1.83 -20.45
CA PHE A 686 20.04 1.55 -21.76
C PHE A 686 21.49 2.06 -21.77
N LYS A 687 21.73 3.25 -21.21
CA LYS A 687 23.08 3.85 -21.14
C LYS A 687 24.03 3.07 -20.22
N THR A 688 23.56 2.58 -19.08
CA THR A 688 24.38 1.70 -18.22
C THR A 688 24.72 0.38 -18.91
N SER A 689 23.85 -0.09 -19.81
CA SER A 689 24.08 -1.28 -20.63
C SER A 689 24.98 -0.99 -21.86
N GLY A 690 25.48 0.25 -22.01
CA GLY A 690 26.41 0.64 -23.07
C GLY A 690 25.74 1.09 -24.37
N TYR A 691 24.41 1.27 -24.38
CA TYR A 691 23.68 1.72 -25.55
C TYR A 691 23.47 3.24 -25.57
N ARG A 692 23.30 3.78 -26.78
CA ARG A 692 22.99 5.20 -27.03
C ARG A 692 21.47 5.43 -27.00
N ALA A 693 21.09 6.64 -26.57
CA ALA A 693 19.74 7.17 -26.69
C ALA A 693 19.71 8.21 -27.81
N VAL A 694 18.79 8.08 -28.77
CA VAL A 694 18.79 8.94 -29.97
C VAL A 694 17.43 9.49 -30.35
N THR A 695 17.39 10.70 -30.89
CA THR A 695 16.17 11.25 -31.48
C THR A 695 15.96 10.76 -32.91
N THR A 696 14.70 10.50 -33.28
CA THR A 696 14.28 10.22 -34.65
C THR A 696 13.35 11.35 -35.13
N GLN A 697 13.93 12.48 -35.56
CA GLN A 697 13.18 13.71 -35.86
C GLN A 697 12.05 13.54 -36.88
N ILE A 698 12.20 12.63 -37.86
CA ILE A 698 11.16 12.33 -38.85
C ILE A 698 9.86 11.85 -38.18
N VAL A 699 9.95 11.17 -37.03
CA VAL A 699 8.77 10.73 -36.26
C VAL A 699 8.02 11.93 -35.70
N THR A 700 8.73 12.98 -35.27
CA THR A 700 8.12 14.22 -34.75
C THR A 700 7.22 14.90 -35.78
N GLU A 701 7.54 14.79 -37.08
CA GLU A 701 6.73 15.33 -38.18
C GLU A 701 5.52 14.46 -38.53
N ARG A 702 5.45 13.23 -37.98
CA ARG A 702 4.44 12.20 -38.30
C ARG A 702 3.55 11.86 -37.11
N ILE A 703 3.59 12.68 -36.05
CA ILE A 703 2.73 12.56 -34.88
C ILE A 703 2.22 13.93 -34.44
N GLU A 704 1.07 13.95 -33.77
CA GLU A 704 0.53 15.09 -33.05
C GLU A 704 0.54 14.81 -31.55
N LYS A 705 1.05 15.77 -30.77
CA LYS A 705 1.16 15.71 -29.30
C LYS A 705 0.04 16.51 -28.66
N HIS A 706 -0.90 15.81 -28.04
CA HIS A 706 -2.00 16.41 -27.28
C HIS A 706 -1.62 16.61 -25.80
N PRO A 707 -2.36 17.45 -25.05
CA PRO A 707 -2.14 17.63 -23.62
C PRO A 707 -2.25 16.32 -22.83
N HIS A 708 -1.25 16.01 -21.99
CA HIS A 708 -1.24 14.80 -21.17
C HIS A 708 -2.29 14.88 -20.04
N ARG A 709 -3.35 14.05 -20.12
CA ARG A 709 -4.52 14.15 -19.24
C ARG A 709 -4.18 14.14 -17.75
N GLU A 710 -3.31 13.24 -17.32
CA GLU A 710 -2.91 13.14 -15.91
C GLU A 710 -2.29 14.45 -15.40
N TRP A 711 -1.47 15.13 -16.22
CA TRP A 711 -0.80 16.37 -15.83
C TRP A 711 -1.81 17.50 -15.57
N TYR A 712 -2.79 17.64 -16.46
CA TYR A 712 -3.79 18.72 -16.37
C TYR A 712 -4.93 18.40 -15.40
N SER A 713 -5.04 17.15 -14.93
CA SER A 713 -5.97 16.75 -13.86
C SER A 713 -5.47 17.11 -12.44
N LEU A 714 -4.20 17.47 -12.29
CA LEU A 714 -3.55 17.71 -11.00
C LEU A 714 -3.30 19.21 -10.76
N SER A 715 -3.36 19.61 -9.48
CA SER A 715 -2.94 20.96 -9.07
C SER A 715 -1.43 21.16 -9.25
N GLU A 716 -0.95 22.40 -9.21
CA GLU A 716 0.48 22.70 -9.24
C GLU A 716 1.25 22.06 -8.07
N GLU A 717 0.69 22.11 -6.87
CA GLU A 717 1.28 21.51 -5.67
C GLU A 717 1.32 19.97 -5.75
N GLU A 718 0.26 19.33 -6.25
CA GLU A 718 0.22 17.88 -6.46
C GLU A 718 1.28 17.45 -7.49
N ARG A 719 1.42 18.22 -8.58
CA ARG A 719 2.47 17.99 -9.58
C ARG A 719 3.86 18.14 -9.00
N ALA A 720 4.12 19.19 -8.24
CA ALA A 720 5.42 19.41 -7.60
C ALA A 720 5.76 18.27 -6.63
N THR A 721 4.81 17.86 -5.79
CA THR A 721 4.98 16.79 -4.80
C THR A 721 5.29 15.44 -5.46
N LYS A 722 4.50 15.05 -6.48
CA LYS A 722 4.73 13.80 -7.23
C LYS A 722 6.05 13.83 -8.00
N SER A 723 6.38 14.97 -8.62
CA SER A 723 7.63 15.15 -9.36
C SER A 723 8.84 15.05 -8.44
N LYS A 724 8.78 15.65 -7.24
CA LYS A 724 9.85 15.55 -6.24
C LYS A 724 10.10 14.11 -5.80
N LYS A 725 9.03 13.32 -5.56
CA LYS A 725 9.18 11.90 -5.21
C LYS A 725 9.85 11.10 -6.31
N ASN A 726 9.44 11.31 -7.56
CA ASN A 726 10.09 10.67 -8.70
C ASN A 726 11.55 11.10 -8.84
N TYR A 727 11.86 12.37 -8.55
CA TYR A 727 13.23 12.86 -8.52
C TYR A 727 14.04 12.22 -7.39
N ASP A 728 13.47 12.01 -6.21
CA ASP A 728 14.13 11.30 -5.11
C ASP A 728 14.47 9.85 -5.51
N ILE A 729 13.56 9.16 -6.22
CA ILE A 729 13.82 7.80 -6.76
C ILE A 729 14.92 7.85 -7.82
N PHE A 730 14.84 8.80 -8.76
CA PHE A 730 15.85 9.00 -9.80
C PHE A 730 17.23 9.26 -9.18
N ARG A 731 17.32 10.24 -8.27
CA ARG A 731 18.55 10.66 -7.62
C ARG A 731 19.13 9.54 -6.77
N ALA A 732 18.32 8.78 -6.02
CA ALA A 732 18.79 7.67 -5.22
C ALA A 732 19.61 6.66 -6.04
N ARG A 733 19.25 6.44 -7.32
CA ARG A 733 20.01 5.57 -8.22
C ARG A 733 21.09 6.30 -9.00
N TRP A 734 20.77 7.46 -9.55
CA TRP A 734 21.55 8.11 -10.60
C TRP A 734 22.36 9.32 -10.15
N HIS A 735 22.46 9.61 -8.84
CA HIS A 735 23.27 10.71 -8.30
C HIS A 735 24.76 10.70 -8.68
N HIS A 736 25.26 9.61 -9.27
CA HIS A 736 26.62 9.47 -9.81
C HIS A 736 26.64 9.12 -11.30
N GLY A 737 25.56 9.37 -12.04
CA GLY A 737 25.44 9.01 -13.45
C GLY A 737 26.00 10.04 -14.43
N GLU A 738 26.85 10.97 -14.00
CA GLU A 738 27.33 12.07 -14.85
C GLU A 738 28.19 11.56 -16.01
N SER A 739 28.95 10.48 -15.81
CA SER A 739 29.71 9.80 -16.87
C SER A 739 28.85 9.13 -17.93
N LEU A 740 27.55 8.93 -17.68
CA LEU A 740 26.63 8.45 -18.71
C LEU A 740 26.25 9.56 -19.68
N LEU A 741 26.33 10.84 -19.29
CA LEU A 741 25.84 11.96 -20.11
C LEU A 741 26.57 12.03 -21.44
N VAL A 742 25.87 12.39 -22.53
CA VAL A 742 26.44 12.48 -23.89
C VAL A 742 27.66 13.40 -23.90
N ALA A 743 27.63 14.49 -23.12
CA ALA A 743 28.75 15.42 -22.99
C ALA A 743 29.99 14.80 -22.32
N ASN A 744 29.81 13.77 -21.50
CA ASN A 744 30.84 13.18 -20.64
C ASN A 744 31.15 11.72 -20.97
N PHE A 745 30.43 11.11 -21.91
CA PHE A 745 30.47 9.67 -22.14
C PHE A 745 31.82 9.23 -22.69
N ASN A 746 32.47 8.31 -21.98
CA ASN A 746 33.68 7.65 -22.42
C ASN A 746 33.47 6.12 -22.47
N PRO A 747 33.45 5.50 -23.65
CA PRO A 747 33.21 4.06 -23.79
C PRO A 747 34.33 3.19 -23.23
N GLU A 748 35.48 3.72 -22.81
CA GLU A 748 36.50 2.94 -22.08
C GLU A 748 36.29 2.98 -20.57
N HIS A 749 35.55 3.98 -20.06
CA HIS A 749 35.48 4.32 -18.65
C HIS A 749 34.07 4.77 -18.22
N TRP A 750 33.03 4.08 -18.67
CA TRP A 750 31.65 4.43 -18.32
C TRP A 750 31.16 3.68 -17.08
N TRP A 751 30.30 4.34 -16.31
CA TRP A 751 29.69 3.75 -15.12
C TRP A 751 28.57 2.77 -15.49
N ARG A 752 28.64 1.55 -14.95
CA ARG A 752 27.69 0.45 -15.24
C ARG A 752 26.52 0.33 -14.26
N GLY A 753 26.32 1.33 -13.41
CA GLY A 753 25.31 1.28 -12.35
C GLY A 753 25.79 0.58 -11.07
N HIS A 754 25.04 0.77 -9.97
CA HIS A 754 25.34 0.18 -8.65
C HIS A 754 24.91 -1.29 -8.49
N ASP A 755 24.13 -1.87 -9.42
CA ASP A 755 23.51 -3.21 -9.30
C ASP A 755 23.95 -4.20 -10.40
N HIS A 756 25.15 -4.06 -10.97
CA HIS A 756 25.64 -5.01 -11.98
C HIS A 756 26.22 -6.26 -11.30
N ALA A 757 26.33 -7.39 -12.02
CA ALA A 757 27.03 -8.61 -11.56
C ALA A 757 28.53 -8.42 -11.22
N HIS A 758 29.11 -7.25 -11.48
CA HIS A 758 30.46 -6.85 -11.05
C HIS A 758 30.45 -5.91 -9.83
N HIS A 759 29.25 -5.51 -9.41
CA HIS A 759 28.91 -4.88 -8.15
C HIS A 759 28.26 -5.92 -7.23
N VAL A 760 28.71 -7.19 -7.31
CA VAL A 760 28.78 -8.00 -6.07
C VAL A 760 29.48 -7.06 -5.11
N ALA A 761 28.88 -6.77 -3.95
CA ALA A 761 29.63 -6.23 -2.82
C ALA A 761 30.95 -6.97 -2.85
N GLY A 762 32.03 -6.29 -3.27
CA GLY A 762 33.21 -7.02 -3.70
C GLY A 762 33.50 -8.00 -2.57
N GLU A 763 33.79 -9.25 -2.88
CA GLU A 763 34.64 -9.98 -1.95
C GLU A 763 35.93 -9.16 -1.90
N HIS A 764 35.93 -8.09 -1.11
CA HIS A 764 37.09 -7.45 -0.55
C HIS A 764 37.57 -8.46 0.47
N ALA A 765 38.10 -9.57 -0.03
CA ALA A 765 38.90 -10.48 0.75
C ALA A 765 40.18 -9.72 1.07
N HIS A 766 40.12 -8.90 2.11
CA HIS A 766 41.31 -8.42 2.78
C HIS A 766 42.01 -9.63 3.35
N THR A 767 43.32 -9.72 3.15
CA THR A 767 44.11 -10.70 3.88
C THR A 767 43.94 -10.45 5.38
N ALA A 768 44.04 -11.48 6.23
CA ALA A 768 43.90 -11.32 7.69
C ALA A 768 44.91 -10.31 8.29
N GLU A 769 45.94 -9.94 7.51
CA GLU A 769 46.99 -8.97 7.82
C GLU A 769 46.59 -7.52 7.48
N GLU A 770 45.61 -7.31 6.58
CA GLU A 770 45.08 -6.00 6.15
C GLU A 770 43.87 -5.55 6.96
N LEU A 771 43.26 -6.45 7.74
CA LEU A 771 42.14 -6.15 8.60
C LEU A 771 42.62 -5.61 9.96
N PRO A 772 42.07 -4.49 10.44
CA PRO A 772 42.31 -4.06 11.81
C PRO A 772 41.71 -5.07 12.79
N SER A 773 42.24 -5.10 14.02
CA SER A 773 41.79 -6.01 15.08
C SER A 773 40.26 -6.03 15.22
N PRO A 774 39.62 -7.19 15.47
CA PRO A 774 38.18 -7.27 15.69
C PRO A 774 37.68 -6.24 16.71
N GLY A 775 36.62 -5.51 16.37
CA GLY A 775 36.09 -4.42 17.19
C GLY A 775 36.69 -3.03 16.92
N VAL A 776 37.61 -2.88 15.97
CA VAL A 776 38.19 -1.59 15.56
C VAL A 776 37.51 -1.10 14.28
N MET A 777 36.89 0.09 14.37
CA MET A 777 36.29 0.78 13.23
C MET A 777 37.38 1.20 12.24
N HIS A 778 37.15 0.97 10.95
CA HIS A 778 37.99 1.48 9.88
C HIS A 778 37.12 1.85 8.68
N ALA A 779 37.69 2.64 7.77
CA ALA A 779 36.98 3.12 6.59
C ALA A 779 37.51 2.43 5.33
N HIS A 780 36.60 1.96 4.47
CA HIS A 780 36.93 1.54 3.11
C HIS A 780 36.65 2.71 2.15
N GLU A 781 37.67 3.11 1.40
CA GLU A 781 37.53 4.10 0.33
C GLU A 781 37.03 3.39 -0.94
N HIS A 782 35.76 3.54 -1.25
CA HIS A 782 35.16 3.09 -2.49
C HIS A 782 35.46 4.11 -3.59
N ARG A 783 36.28 3.70 -4.55
CA ARG A 783 36.63 4.52 -5.71
C ARG A 783 35.62 4.27 -6.83
N HIS A 784 34.69 5.19 -7.01
CA HIS A 784 33.71 5.21 -8.10
C HIS A 784 34.24 6.09 -9.24
N TRP A 785 35.40 5.73 -9.80
CA TRP A 785 35.95 6.42 -10.96
C TRP A 785 35.05 6.19 -12.19
N PRO A 786 34.71 7.22 -12.99
CA PRO A 786 35.22 8.60 -12.98
C PRO A 786 34.39 9.60 -12.15
N ASP A 787 33.29 9.16 -11.52
CA ASP A 787 32.30 10.07 -10.93
C ASP A 787 32.73 10.64 -9.56
N HIS A 788 33.26 9.82 -8.63
CA HIS A 788 33.79 10.27 -7.32
C HIS A 788 34.46 9.12 -6.52
N SER A 789 34.95 9.39 -5.30
CA SER A 789 35.32 8.36 -4.30
C SER A 789 34.66 8.67 -2.97
N HIS A 790 34.18 7.67 -2.23
CA HIS A 790 33.59 7.88 -0.90
C HIS A 790 34.02 6.80 0.08
N SER A 791 34.03 7.14 1.37
CA SER A 791 34.49 6.25 2.43
C SER A 791 33.32 5.73 3.27
N HIS A 792 33.20 4.41 3.45
CA HIS A 792 32.24 3.79 4.37
C HIS A 792 32.94 3.26 5.61
N ALA A 793 32.37 3.51 6.79
CA ALA A 793 32.85 2.91 8.03
C ALA A 793 32.37 1.44 8.10
N HIS A 794 33.29 0.51 8.31
CA HIS A 794 33.01 -0.91 8.44
C HIS A 794 33.40 -1.44 9.82
N TYR A 795 32.65 -2.45 10.26
CA TYR A 795 32.89 -3.21 11.48
C TYR A 795 33.09 -4.68 11.12
N HIS A 796 34.24 -5.25 11.45
CA HIS A 796 34.43 -6.69 11.38
C HIS A 796 33.94 -7.32 12.68
N GLU A 797 32.81 -8.02 12.61
CA GLU A 797 32.45 -8.98 13.66
C GLU A 797 33.28 -10.25 13.44
N ALA A 798 33.89 -10.76 14.52
CA ALA A 798 34.48 -12.09 14.49
C ALA A 798 33.36 -13.11 14.29
N SER A 799 33.28 -13.69 13.09
CA SER A 799 32.31 -14.75 12.77
C SER A 799 32.38 -15.85 13.83
N ARG A 800 31.24 -16.15 14.48
CA ARG A 800 31.03 -17.39 15.22
C ARG A 800 30.29 -18.40 14.37
#